data_AF-A0A519E7Z9-F1
#
_entry.id   AF-A0A519E7Z9-F1
#
_cell.length_a   1.000
_cell.length_b   1.000
_cell.length_c   1.000
_cell.angle_alpha   90.00
_cell.angle_beta   90.00
_cell.angle_gamma   90.00
#
_symmetry.space_group_name_H-M   'P 1'
#
loop_
_entity.id
_entity.type
_entity.pdbx_description
1 polymer ?
#
loop_
_entity_poly.entity_id
_entity_poly.type
_entity_poly.pdbx_seq_one_letter_code
_entity_poly.pdbx_strand_id
1 'polypeptide(L)'
;MLYPRVLKASSLVRLRRWLVAGNLVLAALLCAEAWLSLHNAREGDESAARLTAENLATSMSGEVAAELNVIDNALATVAERYAKTRRASERASVLAEMVDEQQGLLKHVSAVRATDAAGDVVVPRALAGQVFHFGDRSYFERARARDATVVSEPLRSRVTGAWIVVVARRLINADGGFDGVVLTELTSEHFAQLFSGMALGGSGAISMRTNDSLVLVARHSASEPNSAKGLGLSIVSQALRENIGRDASRGWYVTPTALDQVERVTAYRRVPGYPFTVYAGLSTGEYLVAWYRQALELWTLVAAMIALVGATSALLYRAQKRERTGRMAASKVAREQSLMLENDLVGMVRLRERVIQWDNRALGRILGYAPGELRGLSMRDLYLDQETFDHIGRAGYGALRAGDRFRTQVQMRRKDGAPLWIDLSGMLVSEDESLWMLVDVDALKQSEEAAHSLAFRDALTGLPNRRLFEEKLAHAQQQALRSDKGVAVCYLDLDGFKPVNDTHGHDAGDEVLREVALRLQRAVRGSDVVARLGGDEFAIVLTGSEDAGSARPVLQRCLAEIERPIDIGGGGTVRVSASIGVALAQGACDTAAVMRGADAAMYAAKRAGKARIHFGPAVPGAMGTLGQSAAALLPRAAARSDDARRVA
;
A
#
# COMPACT_ATOMS: atom_id res chain seq x y z
N MET A 1 -33.23 11.81 -14.29
CA MET A 1 -31.91 11.26 -14.66
C MET A 1 -30.83 12.30 -14.41
N LEU A 2 -30.01 12.14 -13.37
CA LEU A 2 -28.76 12.91 -13.18
C LEU A 2 -27.77 12.00 -12.43
N TYR A 3 -26.63 11.77 -13.09
CA TYR A 3 -25.57 10.83 -12.74
C TYR A 3 -25.06 10.92 -11.28
N PRO A 4 -24.78 9.80 -10.58
CA PRO A 4 -24.03 9.84 -9.34
C PRO A 4 -22.55 10.10 -9.65
N ARG A 5 -22.03 11.23 -9.14
CA ARG A 5 -20.61 11.60 -9.19
C ARG A 5 -19.75 10.47 -8.59
N VAL A 6 -18.96 9.83 -9.45
CA VAL A 6 -17.84 8.97 -9.07
C VAL A 6 -16.86 9.79 -8.23
N LEU A 7 -16.83 9.55 -6.91
CA LEU A 7 -15.84 10.10 -5.99
C LEU A 7 -14.47 9.51 -6.32
N LYS A 8 -13.69 10.29 -7.10
CA LYS A 8 -12.36 9.97 -7.65
C LYS A 8 -11.36 9.45 -6.59
N ALA A 9 -10.53 8.49 -6.98
CA ALA A 9 -9.35 7.93 -6.28
C ALA A 9 -8.41 8.97 -5.61
N SER A 10 -8.49 10.24 -6.02
CA SER A 10 -7.82 11.44 -5.48
C SER A 10 -7.97 11.74 -3.97
N SER A 11 -8.88 11.10 -3.23
CA SER A 11 -9.16 11.49 -1.83
C SER A 11 -8.20 10.87 -0.80
N LEU A 12 -7.69 9.65 -1.01
CA LEU A 12 -6.69 9.04 -0.12
C LEU A 12 -5.32 9.72 -0.23
N VAL A 13 -4.94 10.09 -1.46
CA VAL A 13 -3.70 10.85 -1.70
C VAL A 13 -3.78 12.23 -1.07
N ARG A 14 -4.95 12.88 -1.16
CA ARG A 14 -5.22 14.15 -0.47
C ARG A 14 -5.16 14.00 1.05
N LEU A 15 -5.82 12.98 1.62
CA LEU A 15 -5.77 12.71 3.06
C LEU A 15 -4.33 12.49 3.53
N ARG A 16 -3.55 11.67 2.81
CA ARG A 16 -2.12 11.45 3.12
C ARG A 16 -1.34 12.76 3.13
N ARG A 17 -1.54 13.61 2.12
CA ARG A 17 -0.86 14.92 2.03
C ARG A 17 -1.25 15.82 3.19
N TRP A 18 -2.53 15.90 3.55
CA TRP A 18 -3.01 16.69 4.69
C TRP A 18 -2.49 16.18 6.03
N LEU A 19 -2.45 14.86 6.26
CA LEU A 19 -1.87 14.28 7.48
C LEU A 19 -0.37 14.57 7.59
N VAL A 20 0.38 14.40 6.50
CA VAL A 20 1.82 14.72 6.49
C VAL A 20 2.04 16.21 6.73
N ALA A 21 1.32 17.09 6.02
CA ALA A 21 1.44 18.53 6.20
C ALA A 21 1.06 18.97 7.63
N GLY A 22 -0.04 18.46 8.17
CA GLY A 22 -0.48 18.74 9.54
C GLY A 22 0.54 18.29 10.58
N ASN A 23 1.11 17.09 10.42
CA ASN A 23 2.15 16.58 11.32
C ASN A 23 3.43 17.41 11.26
N LEU A 24 3.84 17.85 10.06
CA LEU A 24 5.02 18.72 9.91
C LEU A 24 4.81 20.09 10.54
N VAL A 25 3.64 20.69 10.39
CA VAL A 25 3.29 21.96 11.04
C VAL A 25 3.29 21.80 12.56
N LEU A 26 2.66 20.74 13.09
CA LEU A 26 2.63 20.50 14.52
C LEU A 26 4.04 20.23 15.07
N ALA A 27 4.87 19.44 14.38
CA ALA A 27 6.25 19.19 14.77
C ALA A 27 7.06 20.49 14.79
N ALA A 28 6.90 21.35 13.78
CA ALA A 28 7.57 22.66 13.74
C ALA A 28 7.14 23.56 14.91
N LEU A 29 5.85 23.61 15.23
CA LEU A 29 5.34 24.37 16.38
C LEU A 29 5.89 23.85 17.71
N LEU A 30 5.89 22.53 17.93
CA LEU A 30 6.46 21.92 19.14
C LEU A 30 7.96 22.20 19.28
N CYS A 31 8.72 22.08 18.20
CA CYS A 31 10.14 22.40 18.20
C CYS A 31 10.40 23.89 18.43
N ALA A 32 9.58 24.78 17.84
CA ALA A 32 9.71 26.23 18.03
C ALA A 32 9.41 26.64 19.48
N GLU A 33 8.34 26.10 20.08
CA GLU A 33 7.98 26.33 21.48
C GLU A 33 9.08 25.83 22.42
N ALA A 34 9.60 24.62 22.18
CA ALA A 34 10.67 24.03 22.99
C ALA A 34 11.97 24.84 22.88
N TRP A 35 12.32 25.29 21.67
CA TRP A 35 13.48 26.15 21.45
C TRP A 35 13.32 27.50 22.16
N LEU A 36 12.16 28.16 22.04
CA LEU A 36 11.89 29.43 22.70
C LEU A 36 11.94 29.29 24.22
N SER A 37 11.35 28.24 24.77
CA SER A 37 11.38 27.93 26.20
C SER A 37 12.80 27.73 26.71
N LEU A 38 13.62 26.92 26.00
CA LEU A 38 15.02 26.70 26.38
C LEU A 38 15.89 27.93 26.21
N HIS A 39 15.62 28.76 25.19
CA HIS A 39 16.32 30.02 24.99
C HIS A 39 16.05 30.98 26.14
N ASN A 40 14.76 31.17 26.49
CA ASN A 40 14.36 32.01 27.62
C ASN A 40 14.92 31.49 28.96
N ALA A 41 14.90 30.16 29.16
CA ALA A 41 15.47 29.55 30.37
C ALA A 41 16.98 29.83 30.48
N ARG A 42 17.72 29.69 29.36
CA ARG A 42 19.16 29.99 29.31
C ARG A 42 19.45 31.45 29.63
N GLU A 43 18.73 32.38 29.00
CA GLU A 43 18.89 33.82 29.27
C GLU A 43 18.58 34.16 30.73
N GLY A 44 17.58 33.48 31.31
CA GLY A 44 17.24 33.58 32.73
C GLY A 44 18.38 33.12 33.65
N ASP A 45 18.94 31.94 33.39
CA ASP A 45 20.05 31.38 34.17
C ASP A 45 21.32 32.23 34.04
N GLU A 46 21.65 32.70 32.83
CA GLU A 46 22.78 33.60 32.58
C GLU A 46 22.61 34.95 33.32
N SER A 47 21.38 35.51 33.30
CA SER A 47 21.06 36.75 34.02
C SER A 47 21.15 36.57 35.54
N ALA A 48 20.67 35.44 36.07
CA ALA A 48 20.76 35.12 37.49
C ALA A 48 22.22 34.92 37.94
N ALA A 49 23.03 34.20 37.15
CA ALA A 49 24.45 34.02 37.42
C ALA A 49 25.20 35.35 37.37
N ARG A 50 24.90 36.22 36.39
CA ARG A 50 25.46 37.56 36.31
C ARG A 50 25.12 38.40 37.55
N LEU A 51 23.85 38.47 37.94
CA LEU A 51 23.42 39.24 39.12
C LEU A 51 24.09 38.73 40.40
N THR A 52 24.22 37.40 40.51
CA THR A 52 24.93 36.76 41.64
C THR A 52 26.40 37.17 41.67
N ALA A 53 27.09 37.16 40.52
CA ALA A 53 28.47 37.61 40.41
C ALA A 53 28.62 39.11 40.73
N GLU A 54 27.71 39.96 40.25
CA GLU A 54 27.71 41.40 40.53
C GLU A 54 27.50 41.70 42.02
N ASN A 55 26.56 41.00 42.67
CA ASN A 55 26.32 41.09 44.11
C ASN A 55 27.55 40.64 44.90
N LEU A 56 28.16 39.52 44.49
CA LEU A 56 29.36 39.00 45.12
C LEU A 56 30.55 39.96 45.00
N ALA A 57 30.82 40.50 43.81
CA ALA A 57 31.87 41.49 43.60
C ALA A 57 31.60 42.76 44.42
N THR A 58 30.35 43.19 44.51
CA THR A 58 29.95 44.36 45.31
C THR A 58 30.17 44.12 46.81
N SER A 59 29.73 42.99 47.34
CA SER A 59 29.93 42.62 48.75
C SER A 59 31.40 42.49 49.11
N MET A 60 32.18 41.74 48.33
CA MET A 60 33.62 41.57 48.57
C MET A 60 34.40 42.87 48.42
N SER A 61 34.02 43.72 47.47
CA SER A 61 34.60 45.06 47.35
C SER A 61 34.31 45.93 48.58
N GLY A 62 33.11 45.81 49.17
CA GLY A 62 32.75 46.52 50.39
C GLY A 62 33.52 45.99 51.61
N GLU A 63 33.68 44.68 51.71
CA GLU A 63 34.40 44.03 52.81
C GLU A 63 35.90 44.37 52.80
N VAL A 64 36.55 44.30 51.63
CA VAL A 64 37.95 44.73 51.47
C VAL A 64 38.11 46.22 51.79
N ALA A 65 37.16 47.07 51.38
CA ALA A 65 37.21 48.49 51.70
C ALA A 65 37.08 48.75 53.20
N ALA A 66 36.16 48.05 53.88
CA ALA A 66 35.97 48.16 55.32
C ALA A 66 37.24 47.75 56.08
N GLU A 67 37.87 46.64 55.68
CA GLU A 67 39.10 46.17 56.30
C GLU A 67 40.27 47.15 56.09
N LEU A 68 40.47 47.63 54.86
CA LEU A 68 41.51 48.62 54.57
C LEU A 68 41.26 49.95 55.30
N ASN A 69 40.00 50.36 55.47
CA ASN A 69 39.64 51.54 56.25
C ASN A 69 40.00 51.39 57.73
N VAL A 70 39.79 50.22 58.32
CA VAL A 70 40.19 49.95 59.72
C VAL A 70 41.71 50.08 59.87
N ILE A 71 42.46 49.53 58.91
CA ILE A 71 43.92 49.61 58.88
C ILE A 71 44.40 51.06 58.69
N ASP A 72 43.83 51.78 57.72
CA ASP A 72 44.18 53.17 57.46
C ASP A 72 43.94 54.04 58.71
N ASN A 73 42.78 53.90 59.36
CA ASN A 73 42.47 54.63 60.59
C ASN A 73 43.44 54.31 61.74
N ALA A 74 43.88 53.05 61.88
CA ALA A 74 44.87 52.66 62.88
C ALA A 74 46.22 53.35 62.60
N LEU A 75 46.70 53.32 61.35
CA LEU A 75 47.96 53.99 60.95
C LEU A 75 47.85 55.51 61.05
N ALA A 76 46.69 56.08 60.70
CA ALA A 76 46.37 57.50 60.88
C ALA A 76 46.52 57.93 62.33
N THR A 77 45.99 57.12 63.24
CA THR A 77 46.04 57.37 64.68
C THR A 77 47.48 57.37 65.17
N VAL A 78 48.31 56.41 64.74
CA VAL A 78 49.74 56.41 65.07
C VAL A 78 50.43 57.67 64.53
N ALA A 79 50.21 58.01 63.26
CA ALA A 79 50.83 59.16 62.63
C ALA A 79 50.45 60.50 63.29
N GLU A 80 49.17 60.69 63.61
CA GLU A 80 48.67 61.92 64.25
C GLU A 80 49.18 62.06 65.70
N ARG A 81 49.16 60.97 66.46
CA ARG A 81 49.62 60.95 67.87
C ARG A 81 51.15 61.10 67.93
N TYR A 82 51.88 60.54 66.96
CA TYR A 82 53.31 60.76 66.78
C TYR A 82 53.65 62.22 66.52
N ALA A 83 52.94 62.88 65.58
CA ALA A 83 53.15 64.30 65.25
C ALA A 83 52.96 65.24 66.45
N LYS A 84 52.11 64.86 67.41
CA LYS A 84 51.86 65.62 68.66
C LYS A 84 52.96 65.42 69.73
N THR A 85 53.87 64.45 69.55
CA THR A 85 54.93 64.14 70.53
C THR A 85 56.13 65.09 70.40
N ARG A 86 56.19 66.10 71.29
CA ARG A 86 57.19 67.18 71.22
C ARG A 86 58.61 66.79 71.65
N ARG A 87 58.78 65.90 72.63
CA ARG A 87 60.10 65.54 73.17
C ARG A 87 60.78 64.47 72.32
N ALA A 88 61.88 64.82 71.65
CA ALA A 88 62.64 63.92 70.80
C ALA A 88 63.14 62.64 71.53
N SER A 89 63.51 62.76 72.81
CA SER A 89 63.98 61.63 73.64
C SER A 89 62.90 60.57 73.94
N GLU A 90 61.62 60.94 73.85
CA GLU A 90 60.48 60.05 74.16
C GLU A 90 59.84 59.46 72.90
N ARG A 91 60.16 59.99 71.70
CA ARG A 91 59.48 59.60 70.44
C ARG A 91 59.60 58.12 70.10
N ALA A 92 60.79 57.54 70.28
CA ALA A 92 61.02 56.14 69.93
C ALA A 92 60.24 55.17 70.84
N SER A 93 60.20 55.44 72.16
CA SER A 93 59.43 54.63 73.12
C SER A 93 57.92 54.80 72.92
N VAL A 94 57.47 56.04 72.70
CA VAL A 94 56.06 56.37 72.48
C VAL A 94 55.56 55.77 71.15
N LEU A 95 56.37 55.81 70.09
CA LEU A 95 56.04 55.16 68.82
C LEU A 95 55.95 53.63 68.97
N ALA A 96 56.85 53.02 69.75
CA ALA A 96 56.81 51.59 70.02
C ALA A 96 55.52 51.18 70.75
N GLU A 97 55.12 51.92 71.78
CA GLU A 97 53.87 51.71 72.51
C GLU A 97 52.65 51.88 71.61
N MET A 98 52.58 52.94 70.81
CA MET A 98 51.47 53.18 69.86
C MET A 98 51.34 52.06 68.82
N VAL A 99 52.47 51.60 68.28
CA VAL A 99 52.48 50.51 67.29
C VAL A 99 52.02 49.19 67.92
N ASP A 100 52.45 48.89 69.15
CA ASP A 100 52.04 47.70 69.89
C ASP A 100 50.53 47.74 70.23
N GLU A 101 50.03 48.89 70.70
CA GLU A 101 48.60 49.15 70.93
C GLU A 101 47.77 48.88 69.67
N GLN A 102 48.16 49.46 68.52
CA GLN A 102 47.42 49.26 67.27
C GLN A 102 47.57 47.83 66.73
N GLN A 103 48.73 47.20 66.87
CA GLN A 103 48.94 45.83 66.44
C GLN A 103 48.03 44.85 67.20
N GLY A 104 47.80 45.06 68.50
CA GLY A 104 46.85 44.27 69.29
C GLY A 104 45.39 44.39 68.83
N LEU A 105 45.02 45.51 68.21
CA LEU A 105 43.68 45.75 67.67
C LEU A 105 43.48 45.15 66.27
N LEU A 106 44.54 45.09 65.46
CA LEU A 106 44.53 44.58 64.09
C LEU A 106 44.76 43.05 64.06
N LYS A 107 43.72 42.28 64.39
CA LYS A 107 43.79 40.80 64.51
C LYS A 107 44.22 40.03 63.25
N HIS A 108 44.22 40.67 62.07
CA HIS A 108 44.47 40.02 60.78
C HIS A 108 45.71 40.55 60.05
N VAL A 109 46.51 41.36 60.75
CA VAL A 109 47.74 41.95 60.22
C VAL A 109 48.94 41.17 60.75
N SER A 110 49.93 40.92 59.89
CA SER A 110 51.15 40.19 60.28
C SER A 110 52.03 40.97 61.27
N ALA A 111 52.20 42.28 61.05
CA ALA A 111 52.85 43.20 61.97
C ALA A 111 52.59 44.66 61.53
N VAL A 112 52.47 45.57 62.50
CA VAL A 112 52.59 47.02 62.24
C VAL A 112 54.04 47.41 62.47
N ARG A 113 54.62 48.19 61.55
CA ARG A 113 56.03 48.58 61.59
C ARG A 113 56.18 50.08 61.45
N ALA A 114 57.27 50.62 61.99
CA ALA A 114 57.68 51.98 61.73
C ALA A 114 59.15 52.04 61.30
N THR A 115 59.45 53.01 60.46
CA THR A 115 60.78 53.29 59.92
C THR A 115 61.21 54.71 60.29
N ASP A 116 62.51 54.95 60.30
CA ASP A 116 63.06 56.31 60.38
C ASP A 116 63.05 57.02 59.01
N ALA A 117 63.60 58.24 58.96
CA ALA A 117 63.67 59.04 57.74
C ALA A 117 64.58 58.46 56.64
N ALA A 118 65.51 57.56 56.99
CA ALA A 118 66.34 56.82 56.02
C ALA A 118 65.62 55.58 55.48
N GLY A 119 64.61 55.08 56.20
CA GLY A 119 63.83 53.91 55.86
C GLY A 119 64.26 52.66 56.62
N ASP A 120 65.08 52.77 57.66
CA ASP A 120 65.45 51.64 58.51
C ASP A 120 64.34 51.36 59.53
N VAL A 121 63.97 50.09 59.70
CA VAL A 121 62.89 49.69 60.62
C VAL A 121 63.31 49.91 62.07
N VAL A 122 62.56 50.77 62.77
CA VAL A 122 62.75 51.09 64.20
C VAL A 122 61.82 50.28 65.11
N VAL A 123 60.63 49.91 64.63
CA VAL A 123 59.62 49.16 65.39
C VAL A 123 58.90 48.15 64.49
N PRO A 124 58.59 46.92 64.97
CA PRO A 124 59.13 46.31 66.19
C PRO A 124 60.63 46.03 66.02
N ARG A 125 61.37 46.07 67.13
CA ARG A 125 62.83 45.89 67.19
C ARG A 125 63.24 44.61 66.43
N ALA A 126 64.26 44.73 65.58
CA ALA A 126 64.83 43.69 64.70
C ALA A 126 64.42 42.23 65.04
N LEU A 127 63.62 41.60 64.17
CA LEU A 127 63.39 40.15 64.21
C LEU A 127 64.74 39.44 64.08
N ALA A 128 65.14 38.69 65.11
CA ALA A 128 66.40 37.93 65.16
C ALA A 128 67.69 38.74 64.90
N GLY A 129 67.71 40.04 65.24
CA GLY A 129 68.90 40.88 65.12
C GLY A 129 69.21 41.38 63.70
N GLN A 130 68.32 41.14 62.73
CA GLN A 130 68.42 41.71 61.38
C GLN A 130 67.74 43.08 61.30
N VAL A 131 68.46 44.08 60.81
CA VAL A 131 67.92 45.40 60.46
C VAL A 131 67.35 45.30 59.05
N PHE A 132 66.07 45.65 58.89
CA PHE A 132 65.43 45.72 57.58
C PHE A 132 65.41 47.17 57.11
N HIS A 133 65.91 47.40 55.90
CA HIS A 133 65.87 48.69 55.23
C HIS A 133 64.74 48.70 54.20
N PHE A 134 63.92 49.76 54.15
CA PHE A 134 62.81 49.95 53.21
C PHE A 134 62.89 51.27 52.41
N GLY A 135 63.94 52.07 52.58
CA GLY A 135 64.08 53.38 51.93
C GLY A 135 64.07 53.34 50.40
N ASP A 136 64.59 52.27 49.82
CA ASP A 136 64.62 52.01 48.37
C ASP A 136 63.29 51.46 47.79
N ARG A 137 62.25 51.27 48.63
CA ARG A 137 60.96 50.73 48.18
C ARG A 137 60.06 51.84 47.63
N SER A 138 59.36 51.55 46.54
CA SER A 138 58.46 52.52 45.88
C SER A 138 57.33 53.05 46.76
N TYR A 139 56.83 52.26 47.72
CA TYR A 139 55.81 52.73 48.66
C TYR A 139 56.39 53.70 49.70
N PHE A 140 57.66 53.57 50.08
CA PHE A 140 58.32 54.45 51.04
C PHE A 140 58.53 55.84 50.42
N GLU A 141 59.08 55.89 49.21
CA GLU A 141 59.25 57.15 48.47
C GLU A 141 57.91 57.85 48.20
N ARG A 142 56.85 57.10 47.87
CA ARG A 142 55.49 57.68 47.71
C ARG A 142 54.94 58.23 49.02
N ALA A 143 55.14 57.53 50.14
CA ALA A 143 54.70 58.00 51.46
C ALA A 143 55.52 59.20 51.95
N ARG A 144 56.81 59.26 51.59
CA ARG A 144 57.67 60.43 51.85
C ARG A 144 57.15 61.67 51.11
N ALA A 145 56.76 61.50 49.85
CA ALA A 145 56.35 62.61 48.98
C ALA A 145 54.95 63.18 49.30
N ARG A 146 54.04 62.40 49.90
CA ARG A 146 52.64 62.81 50.11
C ARG A 146 52.16 62.47 51.52
N ASP A 147 51.46 63.41 52.16
CA ASP A 147 50.76 63.17 53.42
C ASP A 147 49.37 62.56 53.16
N ALA A 148 49.38 61.31 52.70
CA ALA A 148 48.19 60.52 52.46
C ALA A 148 48.52 59.02 52.59
N THR A 149 47.50 58.21 52.71
CA THR A 149 47.65 56.75 52.78
C THR A 149 48.14 56.21 51.44
N VAL A 150 49.23 55.46 51.49
CA VAL A 150 49.87 54.85 50.33
C VAL A 150 49.66 53.35 50.39
N VAL A 151 49.12 52.80 49.30
CA VAL A 151 48.98 51.35 49.13
C VAL A 151 49.92 50.88 48.04
N SER A 152 50.74 49.88 48.32
CA SER A 152 51.73 49.35 47.37
C SER A 152 51.09 48.51 46.26
N GLU A 153 51.79 48.37 45.14
CA GLU A 153 51.59 47.20 44.27
C GLU A 153 51.98 45.92 45.02
N PRO A 154 51.46 44.74 44.62
CA PRO A 154 51.82 43.48 45.26
C PRO A 154 53.32 43.19 45.05
N LEU A 155 54.01 42.87 46.13
CA LEU A 155 55.45 42.64 46.16
C LEU A 155 55.81 41.53 47.15
N ARG A 156 57.02 40.98 47.04
CA ARG A 156 57.51 40.03 48.04
C ARG A 156 58.03 40.74 49.29
N SER A 157 57.52 40.33 50.45
CA SER A 157 57.99 40.82 51.75
C SER A 157 59.48 40.54 51.91
N ARG A 158 60.22 41.54 52.40
CA ARG A 158 61.64 41.36 52.78
C ARG A 158 61.79 40.58 54.08
N VAL A 159 60.73 40.53 54.89
CA VAL A 159 60.73 39.90 56.21
C VAL A 159 60.30 38.44 56.08
N THR A 160 59.18 38.17 55.40
CA THR A 160 58.58 36.83 55.34
C THR A 160 58.77 36.11 54.00
N GLY A 161 59.13 36.84 52.94
CA GLY A 161 59.16 36.31 51.58
C GLY A 161 57.78 36.11 50.92
N ALA A 162 56.70 36.26 51.67
CA ALA A 162 55.32 36.11 51.18
C ALA A 162 54.91 37.24 50.23
N TRP A 163 53.88 37.01 49.41
CA TRP A 163 53.27 38.06 48.60
C TRP A 163 52.42 38.96 49.47
N ILE A 164 52.74 40.25 49.46
CA ILE A 164 52.11 41.24 50.32
C ILE A 164 51.70 42.50 49.56
N VAL A 165 50.74 43.21 50.14
CA VAL A 165 50.47 44.63 49.90
C VAL A 165 50.85 45.38 51.16
N VAL A 166 51.48 46.54 50.99
CA VAL A 166 51.84 47.44 52.09
C VAL A 166 50.86 48.60 52.12
N VAL A 167 50.28 48.87 53.29
CA VAL A 167 49.59 50.13 53.58
C VAL A 167 50.53 50.96 54.45
N ALA A 168 50.87 52.16 53.99
CA ALA A 168 51.88 53.01 54.58
C ALA A 168 51.38 54.44 54.74
N ARG A 169 51.79 55.10 55.82
CA ARG A 169 51.50 56.50 56.09
C ARG A 169 52.72 57.24 56.61
N ARG A 170 52.83 58.49 56.20
CA ARG A 170 53.94 59.38 56.57
C ARG A 170 53.93 59.68 58.06
N LEU A 171 55.10 59.61 58.70
CA LEU A 171 55.34 60.16 60.03
C LEU A 171 55.95 61.56 59.88
N ILE A 172 55.38 62.51 60.62
CA ILE A 172 55.78 63.92 60.59
C ILE A 172 56.29 64.29 61.98
N ASN A 173 57.43 64.97 62.04
CA ASN A 173 57.98 65.47 63.29
C ASN A 173 57.23 66.72 63.78
N ALA A 174 57.50 67.17 65.01
CA ALA A 174 56.86 68.36 65.58
C ALA A 174 57.11 69.66 64.78
N ASP A 175 58.15 69.69 63.95
CA ASP A 175 58.54 70.83 63.11
C ASP A 175 57.95 70.76 61.69
N GLY A 176 57.10 69.75 61.40
CA GLY A 176 56.47 69.55 60.08
C GLY A 176 57.33 68.80 59.05
N GLY A 177 58.55 68.40 59.41
CA GLY A 177 59.46 67.61 58.59
C GLY A 177 59.11 66.12 58.54
N PHE A 178 59.58 65.43 57.50
CA PHE A 178 59.47 63.97 57.37
C PHE A 178 60.36 63.28 58.41
N ASP A 179 59.79 62.40 59.23
CA ASP A 179 60.51 61.65 60.30
C ASP A 179 60.51 60.13 60.05
N GLY A 180 59.84 59.67 58.98
CA GLY A 180 59.77 58.26 58.60
C GLY A 180 58.39 57.83 58.14
N VAL A 181 58.12 56.52 58.17
CA VAL A 181 56.85 55.92 57.70
C VAL A 181 56.39 54.85 58.69
N VAL A 182 55.10 54.89 59.05
CA VAL A 182 54.40 53.77 59.72
C VAL A 182 53.67 52.95 58.66
N LEU A 183 53.78 51.64 58.72
CA LEU A 183 53.26 50.74 57.70
C LEU A 183 52.76 49.43 58.27
N THR A 184 52.00 48.71 57.45
CA THR A 184 51.61 47.34 57.71
C THR A 184 51.67 46.49 56.44
N GLU A 185 51.94 45.20 56.60
CA GLU A 185 51.97 44.21 55.52
C GLU A 185 50.71 43.33 55.59
N LEU A 186 49.96 43.29 54.48
CA LEU A 186 48.79 42.43 54.27
C LEU A 186 49.17 41.32 53.29
N THR A 187 49.02 40.06 53.71
CA THR A 187 49.37 38.92 52.85
C THR A 187 48.30 38.67 51.79
N SER A 188 48.71 38.12 50.66
CA SER A 188 47.79 37.72 49.58
C SER A 188 46.90 36.56 50.05
N GLU A 189 47.44 35.72 50.93
CA GLU A 189 46.76 34.61 51.60
C GLU A 189 45.62 35.10 52.50
N HIS A 190 45.80 36.22 53.20
CA HIS A 190 44.76 36.82 54.03
C HIS A 190 43.51 37.18 53.19
N PHE A 191 43.71 37.88 52.07
CA PHE A 191 42.61 38.18 51.15
C PHE A 191 42.01 36.91 50.51
N ALA A 192 42.84 35.91 50.18
CA ALA A 192 42.33 34.63 49.68
C ALA A 192 41.46 33.91 50.72
N GLN A 193 41.83 33.99 52.01
CA GLN A 193 41.04 33.44 53.11
C GLN A 193 39.74 34.22 53.31
N LEU A 194 39.77 35.55 53.22
CA LEU A 194 38.57 36.40 53.22
C LEU A 194 37.58 35.94 52.14
N PHE A 195 38.07 35.71 50.92
CA PHE A 195 37.25 35.25 49.79
C PHE A 195 36.73 33.82 49.94
N SER A 196 37.38 32.97 50.75
CA SER A 196 36.98 31.57 50.96
C SER A 196 35.67 31.40 51.71
N GLY A 197 35.21 32.45 52.40
CA GLY A 197 33.91 32.45 53.09
C GLY A 197 32.71 32.46 52.14
N MET A 198 32.92 32.67 50.83
CA MET A 198 31.84 32.79 49.85
C MET A 198 31.54 31.47 49.14
N ALA A 199 30.26 31.19 48.92
CA ALA A 199 29.81 30.04 48.15
C ALA A 199 30.01 30.27 46.64
N LEU A 200 31.12 29.75 46.09
CA LEU A 200 31.52 29.96 44.69
C LEU A 200 31.18 28.80 43.74
N GLY A 201 30.54 27.74 44.22
CA GLY A 201 30.42 26.49 43.46
C GLY A 201 31.73 25.71 43.45
N GLY A 202 31.87 24.74 42.54
CA GLY A 202 33.07 23.89 42.44
C GLY A 202 34.22 24.52 41.67
N SER A 203 33.90 25.49 40.79
CA SER A 203 34.83 26.07 39.83
C SER A 203 34.74 27.59 39.77
N GLY A 204 33.98 28.24 40.65
CA GLY A 204 34.00 29.69 40.77
C GLY A 204 35.30 30.22 41.39
N ALA A 205 35.53 31.51 41.23
CA ALA A 205 36.71 32.17 41.76
C ALA A 205 36.44 33.64 42.10
N ILE A 206 37.05 34.12 43.18
CA ILE A 206 37.18 35.55 43.49
C ILE A 206 38.65 35.92 43.36
N SER A 207 38.92 37.10 42.80
CA SER A 207 40.27 37.64 42.77
C SER A 207 40.28 39.14 42.96
N MET A 208 41.40 39.67 43.40
CA MET A 208 41.63 41.09 43.56
C MET A 208 42.85 41.49 42.73
N ARG A 209 42.75 42.60 42.01
CA ARG A 209 43.83 43.12 41.16
C ARG A 209 44.01 44.62 41.38
N THR A 210 45.19 45.12 41.07
CA THR A 210 45.45 46.57 41.04
C THR A 210 44.64 47.24 39.93
N ASN A 211 44.22 48.50 40.14
CA ASN A 211 43.38 49.22 39.18
C ASN A 211 44.10 49.55 37.87
N ASP A 212 45.36 49.97 37.94
CA ASP A 212 46.08 50.53 36.79
C ASP A 212 46.87 49.45 36.04
N SER A 213 47.62 48.63 36.77
CA SER A 213 48.50 47.60 36.20
C SER A 213 47.84 46.22 36.06
N LEU A 214 46.62 46.04 36.58
CA LEU A 214 45.85 44.78 36.57
C LEU A 214 46.62 43.57 37.12
N VAL A 215 47.61 43.84 37.97
CA VAL A 215 48.43 42.83 38.62
C VAL A 215 47.59 42.09 39.64
N LEU A 216 47.64 40.76 39.61
CA LEU A 216 46.91 39.92 40.55
C LEU A 216 47.50 40.05 41.96
N VAL A 217 46.67 40.50 42.89
CA VAL A 217 47.02 40.69 44.31
C VAL A 217 46.63 39.47 45.11
N ALA A 218 45.42 38.96 44.94
CA ALA A 218 44.93 37.80 45.65
C ALA A 218 43.93 37.02 44.79
N ARG A 219 43.82 35.72 45.05
CA ARG A 219 42.91 34.83 44.33
C ARG A 219 42.49 33.69 45.23
N HIS A 220 41.19 33.43 45.25
CA HIS A 220 40.61 32.21 45.79
C HIS A 220 39.80 31.54 44.68
N SER A 221 40.16 30.30 44.35
CA SER A 221 39.51 29.47 43.33
C SER A 221 39.02 28.20 44.03
N ALA A 222 37.73 27.86 43.92
CA ALA A 222 37.21 26.64 44.55
C ALA A 222 37.93 25.37 44.05
N SER A 223 38.34 25.36 42.79
CA SER A 223 39.12 24.27 42.18
C SER A 223 40.60 24.24 42.61
N GLU A 224 41.15 25.36 43.06
CA GLU A 224 42.57 25.49 43.47
C GLU A 224 42.70 26.45 44.68
N PRO A 225 42.24 26.07 45.89
CA PRO A 225 42.05 27.01 47.01
C PRO A 225 43.30 27.73 47.50
N ASN A 226 44.47 27.09 47.38
CA ASN A 226 45.76 27.58 47.90
C ASN A 226 46.77 27.94 46.78
N SER A 227 46.28 28.21 45.57
CA SER A 227 47.15 28.42 44.40
C SER A 227 47.72 29.83 44.38
N ALA A 228 49.05 29.94 44.46
CA ALA A 228 49.80 31.19 44.24
C ALA A 228 49.96 31.56 42.74
N LYS A 229 49.27 30.84 41.84
CA LYS A 229 49.41 30.98 40.40
C LYS A 229 48.96 32.37 39.94
N GLY A 230 49.87 33.07 39.25
CA GLY A 230 49.59 34.39 38.68
C GLY A 230 49.76 35.57 39.63
N LEU A 231 50.02 35.35 40.93
CA LEU A 231 50.26 36.45 41.88
C LEU A 231 51.44 37.30 41.41
N GLY A 232 51.28 38.62 41.45
CA GLY A 232 52.28 39.57 40.96
C GLY A 232 52.39 39.66 39.43
N LEU A 233 51.55 38.97 38.67
CA LEU A 233 51.52 39.01 37.20
C LEU A 233 50.25 39.69 36.67
N SER A 234 50.37 40.36 35.52
CA SER A 234 49.24 40.97 34.80
C SER A 234 48.76 40.08 33.65
N ILE A 235 48.28 38.87 33.99
CA ILE A 235 47.71 37.92 33.01
C ILE A 235 46.21 38.14 32.94
N VAL A 236 45.74 38.79 31.87
CA VAL A 236 44.33 39.19 31.67
C VAL A 236 43.80 38.78 30.29
N SER A 237 42.51 38.48 30.21
CA SER A 237 41.84 38.19 28.93
C SER A 237 41.64 39.46 28.10
N GLN A 238 41.39 39.32 26.80
CA GLN A 238 41.02 40.45 25.95
C GLN A 238 39.68 41.06 26.38
N ALA A 239 38.67 40.23 26.68
CA ALA A 239 37.37 40.69 27.13
C ALA A 239 37.44 41.55 28.41
N LEU A 240 38.33 41.21 29.34
CA LEU A 240 38.57 42.03 30.54
C LEU A 240 39.12 43.42 30.18
N ARG A 241 40.15 43.48 29.32
CA ARG A 241 40.74 44.75 28.87
C ARG A 241 39.73 45.65 28.19
N GLU A 242 38.88 45.10 27.32
CA GLU A 242 37.83 45.84 26.63
C GLU A 242 36.77 46.37 27.61
N ASN A 243 36.36 45.58 28.59
CA ASN A 243 35.34 46.00 29.55
C ASN A 243 35.85 47.08 30.50
N ILE A 244 37.08 46.95 31.01
CA ILE A 244 37.70 48.00 31.84
C ILE A 244 37.85 49.29 31.04
N GLY A 245 38.14 49.21 29.73
CA GLY A 245 38.19 50.37 28.85
C GLY A 245 36.85 51.10 28.70
N ARG A 246 35.71 50.42 28.94
CA ARG A 246 34.36 51.03 28.91
C ARG A 246 33.97 51.64 30.24
N ASP A 247 34.09 50.88 31.32
CA ASP A 247 33.83 51.35 32.68
C ASP A 247 34.79 50.66 33.64
N ALA A 248 35.84 51.37 34.04
CA ALA A 248 36.85 50.80 34.91
C ALA A 248 36.36 50.60 36.36
N SER A 249 35.21 51.17 36.75
CA SER A 249 34.68 51.12 38.10
C SER A 249 33.82 49.88 38.39
N ARG A 250 33.11 49.39 37.37
CA ARG A 250 32.27 48.21 37.45
C ARG A 250 31.97 47.66 36.06
N GLY A 251 31.71 46.36 36.00
CA GLY A 251 31.21 45.73 34.78
C GLY A 251 31.21 44.23 34.93
N TRP A 252 30.94 43.55 33.83
CA TRP A 252 30.96 42.10 33.76
C TRP A 252 31.33 41.64 32.35
N TYR A 253 31.78 40.39 32.23
CA TYR A 253 32.12 39.76 30.97
C TYR A 253 32.07 38.24 31.10
N VAL A 254 32.01 37.53 29.97
CA VAL A 254 32.09 36.07 29.90
C VAL A 254 33.29 35.68 29.05
N THR A 255 34.22 34.92 29.61
CA THR A 255 35.40 34.41 28.88
C THR A 255 36.08 33.31 29.70
N PRO A 256 36.82 32.39 29.06
CA PRO A 256 37.81 31.56 29.73
C PRO A 256 38.82 32.41 30.48
N THR A 257 39.00 32.13 31.77
CA THR A 257 40.02 32.82 32.57
C THR A 257 41.40 32.36 32.14
N ALA A 258 42.28 33.29 31.80
CA ALA A 258 43.62 32.98 31.25
C ALA A 258 44.50 32.11 32.17
N LEU A 259 44.23 32.07 33.48
CA LEU A 259 45.01 31.30 34.46
C LEU A 259 44.63 29.81 34.53
N ASP A 260 43.36 29.46 34.35
CA ASP A 260 42.85 28.08 34.56
C ASP A 260 41.96 27.57 33.43
N GLN A 261 41.72 28.38 32.39
CA GLN A 261 40.91 28.06 31.22
C GLN A 261 39.43 27.72 31.51
N VAL A 262 38.95 27.99 32.73
CA VAL A 262 37.52 27.82 33.07
C VAL A 262 36.76 29.07 32.64
N GLU A 263 35.76 28.89 31.78
CA GLU A 263 34.86 29.95 31.35
C GLU A 263 33.93 30.38 32.48
N ARG A 264 33.93 31.69 32.76
CA ARG A 264 33.13 32.26 33.83
C ARG A 264 32.41 33.51 33.37
N VAL A 265 31.18 33.70 33.86
CA VAL A 265 30.60 35.04 33.98
C VAL A 265 31.30 35.72 35.15
N THR A 266 32.09 36.73 34.84
CA THR A 266 32.91 37.46 35.81
C THR A 266 32.41 38.90 35.91
N ALA A 267 31.96 39.28 37.09
CA ALA A 267 31.67 40.68 37.42
C ALA A 267 32.84 41.28 38.19
N TYR A 268 33.03 42.59 38.07
CA TYR A 268 34.08 43.31 38.78
C TYR A 268 33.58 44.63 39.36
N ARG A 269 34.21 45.03 40.47
CA ARG A 269 33.89 46.25 41.20
C ARG A 269 35.15 46.85 41.82
N ARG A 270 35.37 48.15 41.62
CA ARG A 270 36.42 48.90 42.31
C ARG A 270 36.13 49.03 43.80
N VAL A 271 37.16 48.79 44.60
CA VAL A 271 37.18 49.01 46.04
C VAL A 271 37.17 50.52 46.30
N PRO A 272 36.13 51.07 46.94
CA PRO A 272 36.05 52.51 47.21
C PRO A 272 37.24 52.99 48.03
N GLY A 273 37.92 54.05 47.57
CA GLY A 273 39.05 54.68 48.28
C GLY A 273 40.41 53.99 48.10
N TYR A 274 40.47 52.80 47.48
CA TYR A 274 41.70 52.00 47.38
C TYR A 274 42.02 51.59 45.93
N PRO A 275 43.30 51.36 45.57
CA PRO A 275 43.71 51.08 44.20
C PRO A 275 43.46 49.62 43.78
N PHE A 276 42.36 49.03 44.23
CA PHE A 276 42.01 47.63 43.96
C PHE A 276 40.65 47.48 43.29
N THR A 277 40.54 46.45 42.47
CA THR A 277 39.30 45.96 41.89
C THR A 277 39.12 44.51 42.28
N VAL A 278 37.94 44.16 42.78
CA VAL A 278 37.55 42.78 43.08
C VAL A 278 36.77 42.22 41.90
N TYR A 279 37.05 40.97 41.57
CA TYR A 279 36.47 40.19 40.48
C TYR A 279 35.84 38.95 41.08
N ALA A 280 34.57 38.68 40.75
CA ALA A 280 33.85 37.50 41.16
C ALA A 280 33.35 36.76 39.92
N GLY A 281 33.72 35.50 39.78
CA GLY A 281 33.42 34.68 38.61
C GLY A 281 32.71 33.37 38.95
N LEU A 282 31.60 33.09 38.27
CA LEU A 282 30.87 31.83 38.35
C LEU A 282 31.04 31.02 37.07
N SER A 283 31.24 29.72 37.20
CA SER A 283 31.49 28.80 36.07
C SER A 283 30.27 28.63 35.17
N THR A 284 30.43 28.90 33.88
CA THR A 284 29.37 28.65 32.86
C THR A 284 28.93 27.19 32.87
N GLY A 285 29.88 26.28 33.03
CA GLY A 285 29.60 24.85 33.07
C GLY A 285 28.76 24.44 34.28
N GLU A 286 28.82 25.14 35.40
CA GLU A 286 28.11 24.75 36.62
C GLU A 286 26.68 25.27 36.65
N TYR A 287 26.46 26.57 36.39
CA TYR A 287 25.10 27.11 36.45
C TYR A 287 24.20 26.62 35.30
N LEU A 288 24.78 26.23 34.15
CA LEU A 288 24.02 25.65 33.03
C LEU A 288 23.76 24.15 33.13
N VAL A 289 24.25 23.43 34.15
CA VAL A 289 23.98 21.98 34.30
C VAL A 289 22.47 21.70 34.37
N ALA A 290 21.72 22.53 35.11
CA ALA A 290 20.28 22.41 35.20
C ALA A 290 19.61 22.62 33.83
N TRP A 291 20.07 23.61 33.08
CA TRP A 291 19.61 23.89 31.72
C TRP A 291 19.88 22.74 30.75
N TYR A 292 21.07 22.14 30.78
CA TYR A 292 21.38 20.97 29.92
C TYR A 292 20.46 19.78 30.22
N ARG A 293 20.17 19.52 31.51
CA ARG A 293 19.23 18.47 31.91
C ARG A 293 17.81 18.79 31.43
N GLN A 294 17.35 20.03 31.62
CA GLN A 294 16.04 20.49 31.14
C GLN A 294 15.92 20.39 29.61
N ALA A 295 16.99 20.71 28.87
CA ALA A 295 17.03 20.56 27.42
C ALA A 295 16.86 19.11 26.99
N LEU A 296 17.56 18.18 27.65
CA LEU A 296 17.41 16.75 27.38
C LEU A 296 15.97 16.27 27.67
N GLU A 297 15.42 16.63 28.83
CA GLU A 297 14.04 16.28 29.22
C GLU A 297 13.01 16.85 28.23
N LEU A 298 13.14 18.11 27.82
CA LEU A 298 12.18 18.73 26.91
C LEU A 298 12.27 18.16 25.49
N TRP A 299 13.47 17.97 24.95
CA TRP A 299 13.63 17.41 23.61
C TRP A 299 13.19 15.94 23.52
N THR A 300 13.39 15.16 24.58
CA THR A 300 12.88 13.78 24.64
C THR A 300 11.35 13.73 24.63
N LEU A 301 10.68 14.62 25.37
CA LEU A 301 9.21 14.75 25.35
C LEU A 301 8.68 15.20 23.98
N VAL A 302 9.32 16.20 23.35
CA VAL A 302 8.96 16.67 22.00
C VAL A 302 9.10 15.55 20.98
N ALA A 303 10.21 14.81 21.01
CA ALA A 303 10.44 13.68 20.12
C ALA A 303 9.38 12.57 20.31
N ALA A 304 9.04 12.24 21.56
CA ALA A 304 8.00 11.28 21.88
C ALA A 304 6.62 11.72 21.37
N MET A 305 6.29 13.01 21.50
CA MET A 305 5.01 13.56 21.03
C MET A 305 4.91 13.56 19.50
N ILE A 306 5.99 13.94 18.79
CA ILE A 306 6.05 13.85 17.32
C ILE A 306 5.89 12.40 16.86
N ALA A 307 6.56 11.45 17.52
CA ALA A 307 6.44 10.04 17.21
C ALA A 307 5.02 9.52 17.44
N LEU A 308 4.36 9.90 18.53
CA LEU A 308 2.98 9.53 18.85
C LEU A 308 1.99 10.08 17.80
N VAL A 309 2.12 11.35 17.41
CA VAL A 309 1.28 11.97 16.37
C VAL A 309 1.52 11.32 15.01
N GLY A 310 2.78 11.01 14.68
CA GLY A 310 3.13 10.28 13.47
C GLY A 310 2.52 8.86 13.44
N ALA A 311 2.61 8.13 14.55
CA ALA A 311 2.07 6.78 14.69
C ALA A 311 0.54 6.78 14.59
N THR A 312 -0.14 7.66 15.32
CA THR A 312 -1.61 7.81 15.27
C THR A 312 -2.09 8.20 13.88
N SER A 313 -1.40 9.13 13.19
CA SER A 313 -1.71 9.47 11.79
C SER A 313 -1.52 8.30 10.82
N ALA A 314 -0.47 7.49 11.03
CA ALA A 314 -0.22 6.29 10.23
C ALA A 314 -1.30 5.23 10.47
N LEU A 315 -1.74 5.03 11.72
CA LEU A 315 -2.83 4.13 12.07
C LEU A 315 -4.16 4.61 11.46
N LEU A 316 -4.48 5.90 11.55
CA LEU A 316 -5.66 6.50 10.93
C LEU A 316 -5.66 6.29 9.41
N TYR A 317 -4.53 6.54 8.75
CA TYR A 317 -4.39 6.32 7.32
C TYR A 317 -4.55 4.83 6.95
N ARG A 318 -3.96 3.92 7.71
CA ARG A 318 -4.11 2.46 7.51
C ARG A 318 -5.56 2.01 7.70
N ALA A 319 -6.26 2.52 8.72
CA ALA A 319 -7.66 2.23 8.98
C ALA A 319 -8.56 2.71 7.81
N GLN A 320 -8.41 3.97 7.40
CA GLN A 320 -9.13 4.53 6.24
C GLN A 320 -8.85 3.78 4.93
N LYS A 321 -7.59 3.35 4.71
CA LYS A 321 -7.22 2.55 3.53
C LYS A 321 -7.95 1.20 3.54
N ARG A 322 -7.95 0.49 4.68
CA ARG A 322 -8.62 -0.81 4.85
C ARG A 322 -10.13 -0.73 4.61
N GLU A 323 -10.79 0.27 5.20
CA GLU A 323 -12.23 0.48 5.04
C GLU A 323 -12.64 0.67 3.57
N ARG A 324 -11.86 1.47 2.82
CA ARG A 324 -12.12 1.69 1.39
C ARG A 324 -11.88 0.47 0.54
N THR A 325 -10.80 -0.27 0.76
CA THR A 325 -10.55 -1.52 0.04
C THR A 325 -11.66 -2.55 0.30
N GLY A 326 -12.16 -2.62 1.54
CA GLY A 326 -13.30 -3.47 1.89
C GLY A 326 -14.59 -3.07 1.18
N ARG A 327 -14.94 -1.78 1.19
CA ARG A 327 -16.14 -1.27 0.47
C ARG A 327 -16.07 -1.51 -1.03
N MET A 328 -14.90 -1.32 -1.65
CA MET A 328 -14.72 -1.57 -3.09
C MET A 328 -14.85 -3.06 -3.43
N ALA A 329 -14.30 -3.95 -2.61
CA ALA A 329 -14.45 -5.39 -2.79
C ALA A 329 -15.92 -5.83 -2.65
N ALA A 330 -16.62 -5.35 -1.61
CA ALA A 330 -18.04 -5.65 -1.40
C ALA A 330 -18.91 -5.12 -2.56
N SER A 331 -18.64 -3.91 -3.06
CA SER A 331 -19.36 -3.36 -4.21
C SER A 331 -19.09 -4.13 -5.50
N LYS A 332 -17.89 -4.69 -5.68
CA LYS A 332 -17.56 -5.51 -6.86
C LYS A 332 -18.34 -6.83 -6.83
N VAL A 333 -18.34 -7.52 -5.69
CA VAL A 333 -19.11 -8.77 -5.51
C VAL A 333 -20.61 -8.53 -5.72
N ALA A 334 -21.17 -7.46 -5.15
CA ALA A 334 -22.58 -7.11 -5.36
C ALA A 334 -22.91 -6.81 -6.84
N ARG A 335 -21.98 -6.17 -7.57
CA ARG A 335 -22.15 -5.89 -9.00
C ARG A 335 -22.03 -7.14 -9.86
N GLU A 336 -21.11 -8.04 -9.54
CA GLU A 336 -20.99 -9.34 -10.21
C GLU A 336 -22.25 -10.18 -10.02
N GLN A 337 -22.81 -10.24 -8.80
CA GLN A 337 -24.08 -10.92 -8.52
C GLN A 337 -25.26 -10.32 -9.32
N SER A 338 -25.34 -8.98 -9.43
CA SER A 338 -26.39 -8.31 -10.22
C SER A 338 -26.26 -8.63 -11.71
N LEU A 339 -25.05 -8.63 -12.27
CA LEU A 339 -24.82 -8.95 -13.68
C LEU A 339 -25.07 -10.43 -14.01
N MET A 340 -24.84 -11.34 -13.06
CA MET A 340 -25.21 -12.75 -13.22
C MET A 340 -26.73 -12.95 -13.31
N LEU A 341 -27.52 -12.15 -12.57
CA LEU A 341 -29.00 -12.21 -12.58
C LEU A 341 -29.63 -11.44 -13.75
N GLU A 342 -28.97 -10.37 -14.22
CA GLU A 342 -29.34 -9.54 -15.36
C GLU A 342 -28.80 -10.08 -16.70
N ASN A 343 -28.85 -11.39 -16.91
CA ASN A 343 -28.60 -11.97 -18.23
C ASN A 343 -29.89 -11.87 -19.08
N ASP A 344 -29.76 -11.67 -20.39
CA ASP A 344 -30.88 -11.58 -21.34
C ASP A 344 -31.35 -12.95 -21.88
N LEU A 345 -30.60 -14.02 -21.64
CA LEU A 345 -30.81 -15.34 -22.28
C LEU A 345 -31.56 -16.35 -21.39
N VAL A 346 -31.49 -16.22 -20.07
CA VAL A 346 -32.07 -17.20 -19.14
C VAL A 346 -33.12 -16.53 -18.29
N GLY A 347 -34.39 -16.89 -18.51
CA GLY A 347 -35.50 -16.49 -17.67
C GLY A 347 -35.42 -17.21 -16.32
N MET A 348 -35.40 -16.48 -15.22
CA MET A 348 -35.45 -17.05 -13.88
C MET A 348 -36.72 -16.61 -13.19
N VAL A 349 -37.42 -17.55 -12.57
CA VAL A 349 -38.69 -17.30 -11.88
C VAL A 349 -38.74 -18.03 -10.55
N ARG A 350 -39.11 -17.30 -9.50
CA ARG A 350 -39.42 -17.87 -8.19
C ARG A 350 -40.92 -18.02 -8.05
N LEU A 351 -41.34 -19.22 -7.70
CA LEU A 351 -42.73 -19.61 -7.58
C LEU A 351 -43.05 -20.03 -6.15
N ARG A 352 -44.24 -19.65 -5.68
CA ARG A 352 -44.88 -20.22 -4.49
C ARG A 352 -46.25 -20.74 -4.91
N GLU A 353 -46.57 -21.98 -4.60
CA GLU A 353 -47.82 -22.63 -5.04
C GLU A 353 -48.08 -22.50 -6.56
N ARG A 354 -47.00 -22.56 -7.37
CA ARG A 354 -47.02 -22.38 -8.84
C ARG A 354 -47.44 -20.98 -9.33
N VAL A 355 -47.46 -19.99 -8.45
CA VAL A 355 -47.69 -18.57 -8.74
C VAL A 355 -46.39 -17.79 -8.72
N ILE A 356 -46.19 -16.91 -9.70
CA ILE A 356 -44.97 -16.12 -9.88
C ILE A 356 -44.82 -15.07 -8.78
N GLN A 357 -43.81 -15.23 -7.93
CA GLN A 357 -43.46 -14.28 -6.86
C GLN A 357 -42.40 -13.28 -7.31
N TRP A 358 -41.45 -13.74 -8.13
CA TRP A 358 -40.37 -12.94 -8.66
C TRP A 358 -39.91 -13.49 -10.01
N ASP A 359 -39.55 -12.59 -10.91
CA ASP A 359 -39.04 -12.85 -12.24
C ASP A 359 -37.83 -11.95 -12.51
N ASN A 360 -36.85 -12.46 -13.25
CA ASN A 360 -35.80 -11.62 -13.82
C ASN A 360 -36.26 -10.99 -15.15
N ARG A 361 -35.55 -9.94 -15.58
CA ARG A 361 -35.90 -9.21 -16.81
C ARG A 361 -35.87 -10.08 -18.08
N ALA A 362 -35.04 -11.12 -18.10
CA ALA A 362 -34.94 -12.04 -19.23
C ALA A 362 -36.26 -12.78 -19.47
N LEU A 363 -36.92 -13.24 -18.40
CA LEU A 363 -38.16 -13.99 -18.50
C LEU A 363 -39.27 -13.18 -19.19
N GLY A 364 -39.42 -11.91 -18.81
CA GLY A 364 -40.35 -10.99 -19.46
C GLY A 364 -40.08 -10.86 -20.97
N ARG A 365 -38.81 -10.76 -21.38
CA ARG A 365 -38.47 -10.68 -22.82
C ARG A 365 -38.71 -11.99 -23.57
N ILE A 366 -38.33 -13.13 -22.98
CA ILE A 366 -38.54 -14.46 -23.58
C ILE A 366 -40.04 -14.69 -23.82
N LEU A 367 -40.91 -14.31 -22.89
CA LEU A 367 -42.35 -14.56 -22.99
C LEU A 367 -43.17 -13.40 -23.59
N GLY A 368 -42.56 -12.23 -23.80
CA GLY A 368 -43.22 -11.03 -24.35
C GLY A 368 -44.01 -10.18 -23.35
N TYR A 369 -43.70 -10.28 -22.05
CA TYR A 369 -44.31 -9.51 -20.97
C TYR A 369 -43.47 -8.29 -20.57
N ALA A 370 -44.13 -7.18 -20.22
CA ALA A 370 -43.49 -5.99 -19.69
C ALA A 370 -43.06 -6.20 -18.22
N PRO A 371 -42.07 -5.43 -17.71
CA PRO A 371 -41.57 -5.59 -16.35
C PRO A 371 -42.69 -5.50 -15.30
N GLY A 372 -42.83 -6.55 -14.48
CA GLY A 372 -43.82 -6.62 -13.41
C GLY A 372 -45.18 -7.21 -13.80
N GLU A 373 -45.48 -7.40 -15.09
CA GLU A 373 -46.75 -8.01 -15.52
C GLU A 373 -46.85 -9.50 -15.17
N LEU A 374 -45.72 -10.21 -15.05
CA LEU A 374 -45.69 -11.63 -14.72
C LEU A 374 -45.97 -11.91 -13.24
N ARG A 375 -45.78 -10.94 -12.34
CA ARG A 375 -45.93 -11.15 -10.90
C ARG A 375 -47.38 -11.40 -10.53
N GLY A 376 -47.62 -12.46 -9.77
CA GLY A 376 -48.95 -12.90 -9.35
C GLY A 376 -49.69 -13.75 -10.39
N LEU A 377 -49.16 -13.90 -11.61
CA LEU A 377 -49.76 -14.82 -12.59
C LEU A 377 -49.50 -16.27 -12.19
N SER A 378 -50.46 -17.12 -12.52
CA SER A 378 -50.29 -18.57 -12.42
C SER A 378 -49.40 -19.04 -13.56
N MET A 379 -48.45 -19.95 -13.28
CA MET A 379 -47.70 -20.60 -14.35
C MET A 379 -48.62 -21.28 -15.37
N ARG A 380 -49.86 -21.62 -15.00
CA ARG A 380 -50.84 -22.25 -15.90
C ARG A 380 -51.08 -21.43 -17.16
N ASP A 381 -51.08 -20.11 -17.04
CA ASP A 381 -51.40 -19.18 -18.14
C ASP A 381 -50.30 -19.17 -19.21
N LEU A 382 -49.11 -19.69 -18.87
CA LEU A 382 -47.97 -19.81 -19.76
C LEU A 382 -47.90 -21.17 -20.48
N TYR A 383 -48.80 -22.12 -20.20
CA TYR A 383 -48.86 -23.42 -20.89
C TYR A 383 -49.97 -23.42 -21.94
N LEU A 384 -49.74 -24.12 -23.07
CA LEU A 384 -50.72 -24.25 -24.15
C LEU A 384 -52.01 -24.93 -23.67
N ASP A 385 -51.89 -26.04 -22.96
CA ASP A 385 -53.01 -26.87 -22.51
C ASP A 385 -52.89 -27.30 -21.03
N GLN A 386 -53.99 -27.84 -20.49
CA GLN A 386 -54.10 -28.21 -19.07
C GLN A 386 -53.35 -29.50 -18.75
N GLU A 387 -53.38 -30.45 -19.68
CA GLU A 387 -52.78 -31.77 -19.50
C GLU A 387 -51.27 -31.67 -19.33
N THR A 388 -50.62 -30.87 -20.19
CA THR A 388 -49.19 -30.57 -20.12
C THR A 388 -48.83 -29.86 -18.81
N PHE A 389 -49.62 -28.86 -18.39
CA PHE A 389 -49.39 -28.17 -17.11
C PHE A 389 -49.46 -29.13 -15.92
N ASP A 390 -50.43 -30.04 -15.90
CA ASP A 390 -50.62 -31.00 -14.82
C ASP A 390 -49.55 -32.10 -14.85
N HIS A 391 -49.18 -32.58 -16.03
CA HIS A 391 -48.11 -33.55 -16.22
C HIS A 391 -46.76 -33.00 -15.74
N ILE A 392 -46.36 -31.82 -16.24
CA ILE A 392 -45.12 -31.16 -15.82
C ILE A 392 -45.17 -30.79 -14.33
N GLY A 393 -46.35 -30.42 -13.82
CA GLY A 393 -46.55 -30.19 -12.39
C GLY A 393 -46.25 -31.41 -11.54
N ARG A 394 -46.84 -32.56 -11.87
CA ARG A 394 -46.63 -33.82 -11.13
C ARG A 394 -45.20 -34.32 -11.27
N ALA A 395 -44.67 -34.39 -12.50
CA ALA A 395 -43.33 -34.89 -12.77
C ALA A 395 -42.25 -33.96 -12.21
N GLY A 396 -42.43 -32.65 -12.41
CA GLY A 396 -41.53 -31.61 -11.93
C GLY A 396 -41.45 -31.56 -10.42
N TYR A 397 -42.55 -31.20 -9.75
CA TYR A 397 -42.54 -31.10 -8.29
C TYR A 397 -42.31 -32.45 -7.59
N GLY A 398 -42.69 -33.57 -8.22
CA GLY A 398 -42.36 -34.91 -7.75
C GLY A 398 -40.85 -35.16 -7.71
N ALA A 399 -40.14 -34.87 -8.81
CA ALA A 399 -38.69 -34.98 -8.88
C ALA A 399 -37.99 -34.01 -7.92
N LEU A 400 -38.46 -32.76 -7.84
CA LEU A 400 -37.85 -31.76 -6.95
C LEU A 400 -37.96 -32.17 -5.46
N ARG A 401 -39.12 -32.70 -5.02
CA ARG A 401 -39.33 -33.18 -3.65
C ARG A 401 -38.48 -34.42 -3.32
N ALA A 402 -38.12 -35.21 -4.32
CA ALA A 402 -37.21 -36.34 -4.18
C ALA A 402 -35.72 -35.90 -4.10
N GLY A 403 -35.42 -34.60 -4.25
CA GLY A 403 -34.06 -34.06 -4.26
C GLY A 403 -33.37 -34.11 -5.63
N ASP A 404 -34.08 -34.55 -6.67
CA ASP A 404 -33.54 -34.69 -8.02
C ASP A 404 -33.73 -33.41 -8.85
N ARG A 405 -32.86 -33.23 -9.87
CA ARG A 405 -32.99 -32.13 -10.83
C ARG A 405 -34.04 -32.49 -11.88
N PHE A 406 -35.05 -31.63 -12.04
CA PHE A 406 -36.02 -31.76 -13.12
C PHE A 406 -35.62 -30.88 -14.30
N ARG A 407 -35.58 -31.46 -15.50
CA ARG A 407 -35.37 -30.75 -16.77
C ARG A 407 -36.27 -31.35 -17.85
N THR A 408 -36.91 -30.51 -18.64
CA THR A 408 -37.79 -30.95 -19.73
C THR A 408 -37.89 -29.88 -20.82
N GLN A 409 -38.20 -30.29 -22.04
CA GLN A 409 -38.54 -29.36 -23.13
C GLN A 409 -40.05 -29.34 -23.30
N VAL A 410 -40.65 -28.16 -23.21
CA VAL A 410 -42.11 -27.99 -23.26
C VAL A 410 -42.47 -26.78 -24.10
N GLN A 411 -43.58 -26.88 -24.84
CA GLN A 411 -44.14 -25.72 -25.50
C GLN A 411 -44.95 -24.88 -24.51
N MET A 412 -44.54 -23.62 -24.40
CA MET A 412 -45.20 -22.60 -23.62
C MET A 412 -45.88 -21.59 -24.56
N ARG A 413 -46.71 -20.75 -23.98
CA ARG A 413 -47.46 -19.71 -24.68
C ARG A 413 -46.85 -18.34 -24.36
N ARG A 414 -46.49 -17.59 -25.41
CA ARG A 414 -46.12 -16.17 -25.32
C ARG A 414 -47.36 -15.32 -25.04
N LYS A 415 -47.16 -14.05 -24.64
CA LYS A 415 -48.26 -13.10 -24.36
C LYS A 415 -49.21 -12.90 -25.55
N ASP A 416 -48.68 -12.95 -26.77
CA ASP A 416 -49.44 -12.82 -28.03
C ASP A 416 -50.19 -14.11 -28.44
N GLY A 417 -50.04 -15.19 -27.67
CA GLY A 417 -50.66 -16.49 -27.93
C GLY A 417 -49.80 -17.43 -28.78
N ALA A 418 -48.67 -16.99 -29.31
CA ALA A 418 -47.81 -17.85 -30.13
C ALA A 418 -47.14 -18.95 -29.27
N PRO A 419 -47.01 -20.18 -29.80
CA PRO A 419 -46.28 -21.24 -29.13
C PRO A 419 -44.77 -20.95 -29.13
N LEU A 420 -44.09 -21.42 -28.09
CA LEU A 420 -42.66 -21.25 -27.89
C LEU A 420 -42.06 -22.48 -27.22
N TRP A 421 -41.06 -23.11 -27.82
CA TRP A 421 -40.30 -24.15 -27.13
C TRP A 421 -39.40 -23.58 -26.04
N ILE A 422 -39.60 -24.07 -24.81
CA ILE A 422 -38.78 -23.75 -23.64
C ILE A 422 -38.11 -25.01 -23.10
N ASP A 423 -36.81 -24.93 -22.86
CA ASP A 423 -36.10 -25.85 -21.99
C ASP A 423 -36.22 -25.35 -20.54
N LEU A 424 -37.01 -26.10 -19.77
CA LEU A 424 -37.43 -25.76 -18.42
C LEU A 424 -36.65 -26.61 -17.42
N SER A 425 -36.06 -25.97 -16.41
CA SER A 425 -35.43 -26.66 -15.28
C SER A 425 -35.79 -26.03 -13.94
N GLY A 426 -35.86 -26.82 -12.88
CA GLY A 426 -36.31 -26.36 -11.57
C GLY A 426 -35.46 -26.87 -10.41
N MET A 427 -35.54 -26.18 -9.28
CA MET A 427 -35.05 -26.62 -7.96
C MET A 427 -35.94 -26.08 -6.84
N LEU A 428 -36.02 -26.80 -5.71
CA LEU A 428 -36.66 -26.28 -4.50
C LEU A 428 -35.73 -25.32 -3.77
N VAL A 429 -36.31 -24.23 -3.26
CA VAL A 429 -35.63 -23.23 -2.42
C VAL A 429 -36.05 -23.40 -0.96
N SER A 430 -37.31 -23.77 -0.72
CA SER A 430 -37.87 -24.13 0.58
C SER A 430 -39.03 -25.13 0.39
N GLU A 431 -39.73 -25.53 1.45
CA GLU A 431 -40.88 -26.45 1.35
C GLU A 431 -41.99 -25.92 0.41
N ASP A 432 -42.20 -24.60 0.37
CA ASP A 432 -43.27 -23.96 -0.41
C ASP A 432 -42.77 -23.15 -1.62
N GLU A 433 -41.45 -22.88 -1.72
CA GLU A 433 -40.87 -22.07 -2.80
C GLU A 433 -39.96 -22.89 -3.74
N SER A 434 -40.09 -22.62 -5.04
CA SER A 434 -39.26 -23.23 -6.09
C SER A 434 -38.68 -22.15 -7.02
N LEU A 435 -37.47 -22.38 -7.51
CA LEU A 435 -36.80 -21.55 -8.51
C LEU A 435 -36.75 -22.34 -9.83
N TRP A 436 -37.22 -21.71 -10.90
CA TRP A 436 -37.25 -22.30 -12.24
C TRP A 436 -36.48 -21.42 -13.22
N MET A 437 -35.78 -22.08 -14.14
CA MET A 437 -35.04 -21.47 -15.24
C MET A 437 -35.67 -21.89 -16.57
N LEU A 438 -35.84 -20.92 -17.46
CA LEU A 438 -36.48 -21.04 -18.76
C LEU A 438 -35.49 -20.56 -19.83
N VAL A 439 -35.20 -21.41 -20.81
CA VAL A 439 -34.36 -21.07 -21.97
C VAL A 439 -35.17 -21.27 -23.25
N ASP A 440 -35.20 -20.25 -24.11
CA ASP A 440 -35.81 -20.32 -25.45
C ASP A 440 -35.00 -21.25 -26.36
N VAL A 441 -35.64 -22.31 -26.87
CA VAL A 441 -35.04 -23.30 -27.77
C VAL A 441 -35.81 -23.43 -29.09
N ASP A 442 -36.62 -22.44 -29.44
CA ASP A 442 -37.46 -22.48 -30.65
C ASP A 442 -36.63 -22.52 -31.94
N ALA A 443 -35.63 -21.65 -32.03
CA ALA A 443 -34.72 -21.60 -33.18
C ALA A 443 -33.95 -22.92 -33.36
N LEU A 444 -33.61 -23.59 -32.26
CA LEU A 444 -32.95 -24.89 -32.29
C LEU A 444 -33.90 -25.95 -32.89
N LYS A 445 -35.15 -26.00 -32.44
CA LYS A 445 -36.15 -26.96 -32.92
C LYS A 445 -36.46 -26.79 -34.40
N GLN A 446 -36.60 -25.55 -34.87
CA GLN A 446 -36.83 -25.27 -36.30
C GLN A 446 -35.63 -25.71 -37.15
N SER A 447 -34.40 -25.52 -36.66
CA SER A 447 -33.19 -25.98 -37.36
C SER A 447 -33.08 -27.50 -37.42
N GLU A 448 -33.47 -28.23 -36.36
CA GLU A 448 -33.47 -29.69 -36.33
C GLU A 448 -34.42 -30.27 -37.40
N GLU A 449 -35.63 -29.70 -37.53
CA GLU A 449 -36.64 -30.16 -38.49
C GLU A 449 -36.27 -29.86 -39.95
N ALA A 450 -35.68 -28.68 -40.20
CA ALA A 450 -35.17 -28.32 -41.53
C ALA A 450 -34.02 -29.23 -41.96
N ALA A 451 -33.08 -29.54 -41.06
CA ALA A 451 -31.96 -30.44 -41.34
C ALA A 451 -32.44 -31.86 -41.66
N HIS A 452 -33.46 -32.35 -40.95
CA HIS A 452 -34.04 -33.68 -41.21
C HIS A 452 -34.66 -33.78 -42.61
N SER A 453 -35.39 -32.75 -43.06
CA SER A 453 -36.03 -32.75 -44.38
C SER A 453 -35.01 -32.74 -45.53
N LEU A 454 -33.92 -31.97 -45.41
CA LEU A 454 -32.84 -31.92 -46.40
C LEU A 454 -32.06 -33.24 -46.54
N ALA A 455 -31.97 -34.04 -45.47
CA ALA A 455 -31.19 -35.26 -45.49
C ALA A 455 -31.86 -36.43 -46.24
N PHE A 456 -33.20 -36.47 -46.31
CA PHE A 456 -33.95 -37.67 -46.71
C PHE A 456 -34.93 -37.50 -47.88
N ARG A 457 -35.17 -36.28 -48.37
CA ARG A 457 -36.10 -36.02 -49.48
C ARG A 457 -35.42 -35.27 -50.62
N ASP A 458 -35.89 -35.51 -51.84
CA ASP A 458 -35.51 -34.75 -53.03
C ASP A 458 -36.20 -33.38 -52.98
N ALA A 459 -35.43 -32.31 -53.10
CA ALA A 459 -35.92 -30.94 -52.92
C ALA A 459 -36.92 -30.51 -54.01
N LEU A 460 -36.85 -31.10 -55.21
CA LEU A 460 -37.71 -30.74 -56.33
C LEU A 460 -39.03 -31.50 -56.34
N THR A 461 -38.98 -32.82 -56.13
CA THR A 461 -40.15 -33.71 -56.29
C THR A 461 -40.81 -34.09 -54.96
N GLY A 462 -40.15 -33.85 -53.82
CA GLY A 462 -40.62 -34.26 -52.49
C GLY A 462 -40.55 -35.79 -52.23
N LEU A 463 -40.15 -36.57 -53.24
CA LEU A 463 -39.92 -38.00 -53.14
C LEU A 463 -38.77 -38.32 -52.18
N PRO A 464 -38.72 -39.52 -51.60
CA PRO A 464 -37.50 -40.08 -51.04
C PRO A 464 -36.31 -39.85 -51.98
N ASN A 465 -35.22 -39.32 -51.42
CA ASN A 465 -33.94 -39.27 -52.13
C ASN A 465 -33.27 -40.65 -52.09
N ARG A 466 -32.10 -40.79 -52.73
CA ARG A 466 -31.33 -42.05 -52.76
C ARG A 466 -31.13 -42.66 -51.37
N ARG A 467 -30.82 -41.85 -50.35
CA ARG A 467 -30.58 -42.33 -48.98
C ARG A 467 -31.85 -42.93 -48.37
N LEU A 468 -32.97 -42.22 -48.44
CA LEU A 468 -34.24 -42.74 -47.91
C LEU A 468 -34.76 -43.93 -48.73
N PHE A 469 -34.48 -43.98 -50.05
CA PHE A 469 -34.80 -45.13 -50.88
C PHE A 469 -34.08 -46.40 -50.44
N GLU A 470 -32.77 -46.34 -50.18
CA GLU A 470 -31.97 -47.47 -49.69
C GLU A 470 -32.50 -47.98 -48.34
N GLU A 471 -32.82 -47.08 -47.41
CA GLU A 471 -33.41 -47.44 -46.11
C GLU A 471 -34.78 -48.13 -46.28
N LYS A 472 -35.64 -47.59 -47.16
CA LYS A 472 -36.96 -48.17 -47.43
C LYS A 472 -36.86 -49.51 -48.16
N LEU A 473 -35.89 -49.68 -49.06
CA LEU A 473 -35.63 -50.94 -49.73
C LEU A 473 -35.15 -52.01 -48.75
N ALA A 474 -34.20 -51.68 -47.86
CA ALA A 474 -33.75 -52.60 -46.82
C ALA A 474 -34.91 -53.04 -45.92
N HIS A 475 -35.78 -52.12 -45.53
CA HIS A 475 -36.99 -52.43 -44.76
C HIS A 475 -37.96 -53.34 -45.54
N ALA A 476 -38.19 -53.04 -46.83
CA ALA A 476 -39.04 -53.85 -47.70
C ALA A 476 -38.49 -55.28 -47.88
N GLN A 477 -37.17 -55.44 -48.04
CA GLN A 477 -36.50 -56.75 -48.09
C GLN A 477 -36.65 -57.54 -46.77
N GLN A 478 -36.50 -56.87 -45.62
CA GLN A 478 -36.73 -57.51 -44.31
C GLN A 478 -38.20 -57.93 -44.09
N GLN A 479 -39.15 -57.15 -44.59
CA GLN A 479 -40.56 -57.49 -44.52
C GLN A 479 -40.89 -58.67 -45.45
N ALA A 480 -40.37 -58.65 -46.67
CA ALA A 480 -40.49 -59.69 -47.68
C ALA A 480 -39.94 -61.05 -47.19
N LEU A 481 -38.77 -61.06 -46.54
CA LEU A 481 -38.17 -62.25 -45.91
C LEU A 481 -39.08 -62.89 -44.85
N ARG A 482 -39.82 -62.07 -44.09
CA ARG A 482 -40.74 -62.54 -43.04
C ARG A 482 -42.06 -63.08 -43.60
N SER A 483 -42.47 -62.61 -44.76
CA SER A 483 -43.74 -62.99 -45.40
C SER A 483 -43.60 -64.04 -46.50
N ASP A 484 -42.38 -64.53 -46.76
CA ASP A 484 -42.01 -65.41 -47.89
C ASP A 484 -42.46 -64.86 -49.26
N LYS A 485 -42.35 -63.53 -49.43
CA LYS A 485 -42.70 -62.82 -50.67
C LYS A 485 -41.46 -62.17 -51.27
N GLY A 486 -41.46 -61.93 -52.58
CA GLY A 486 -40.38 -61.21 -53.27
C GLY A 486 -40.53 -59.69 -53.28
N VAL A 487 -39.45 -58.99 -53.64
CA VAL A 487 -39.44 -57.55 -53.94
C VAL A 487 -38.89 -57.34 -55.35
N ALA A 488 -39.49 -56.45 -56.13
CA ALA A 488 -38.90 -55.99 -57.39
C ALA A 488 -38.32 -54.58 -57.20
N VAL A 489 -37.03 -54.42 -57.50
CA VAL A 489 -36.36 -53.12 -57.56
C VAL A 489 -36.28 -52.69 -59.01
N CYS A 490 -36.83 -51.51 -59.29
CA CYS A 490 -36.98 -51.00 -60.64
C CYS A 490 -36.22 -49.68 -60.74
N TYR A 491 -35.27 -49.59 -61.66
CA TYR A 491 -34.57 -48.35 -62.00
C TYR A 491 -35.14 -47.83 -63.31
N LEU A 492 -35.45 -46.54 -63.34
CA LEU A 492 -36.08 -45.86 -64.45
C LEU A 492 -35.22 -44.65 -64.81
N ASP A 493 -34.98 -44.46 -66.10
CA ASP A 493 -34.34 -43.26 -66.63
C ASP A 493 -35.20 -42.72 -67.77
N LEU A 494 -35.44 -41.41 -67.75
CA LEU A 494 -36.35 -40.77 -68.69
C LEU A 494 -35.70 -40.59 -70.07
N ASP A 495 -36.17 -41.38 -71.02
CA ASP A 495 -35.79 -41.27 -72.41
C ASP A 495 -36.35 -39.98 -73.01
N GLY A 496 -35.46 -39.14 -73.55
CA GLY A 496 -35.83 -37.87 -74.18
C GLY A 496 -35.87 -36.68 -73.22
N PHE A 497 -35.50 -36.84 -71.95
CA PHE A 497 -35.48 -35.75 -70.98
C PHE A 497 -34.46 -34.65 -71.30
N LYS A 498 -33.22 -35.01 -71.68
CA LYS A 498 -32.19 -34.02 -72.03
C LYS A 498 -32.61 -33.05 -73.15
N PRO A 499 -33.16 -33.51 -74.29
CA PRO A 499 -33.75 -32.62 -75.30
C PRO A 499 -34.82 -31.65 -74.76
N VAL A 500 -35.62 -32.04 -73.75
CA VAL A 500 -36.60 -31.14 -73.13
C VAL A 500 -35.89 -29.99 -72.43
N ASN A 501 -34.87 -30.27 -71.62
CA ASN A 501 -34.06 -29.23 -70.98
C ASN A 501 -33.36 -28.33 -72.01
N ASP A 502 -32.76 -28.95 -73.04
CA ASP A 502 -31.99 -28.23 -74.05
C ASP A 502 -32.89 -27.31 -74.91
N THR A 503 -34.17 -27.66 -75.10
CA THR A 503 -35.12 -26.93 -75.95
C THR A 503 -36.00 -25.95 -75.18
N HIS A 504 -36.45 -26.32 -73.98
CA HIS A 504 -37.47 -25.58 -73.21
C HIS A 504 -36.95 -25.03 -71.87
N GLY A 505 -35.69 -25.28 -71.53
CA GLY A 505 -35.05 -24.81 -70.31
C GLY A 505 -35.27 -25.74 -69.11
N HIS A 506 -34.46 -25.52 -68.07
CA HIS A 506 -34.47 -26.36 -66.87
C HIS A 506 -35.79 -26.30 -66.09
N ASP A 507 -36.49 -25.15 -66.07
CA ASP A 507 -37.79 -25.03 -65.39
C ASP A 507 -38.87 -25.96 -66.02
N ALA A 508 -38.83 -26.13 -67.34
CA ALA A 508 -39.71 -27.05 -68.07
C ALA A 508 -39.33 -28.52 -67.78
N GLY A 509 -38.03 -28.83 -67.69
CA GLY A 509 -37.58 -30.14 -67.23
C GLY A 509 -37.96 -30.42 -65.79
N ASP A 510 -37.91 -29.42 -64.92
CA ASP A 510 -38.33 -29.54 -63.53
C ASP A 510 -39.84 -29.86 -63.44
N GLU A 511 -40.68 -29.27 -64.29
CA GLU A 511 -42.09 -29.67 -64.36
C GLU A 511 -42.28 -31.09 -64.89
N VAL A 512 -41.51 -31.50 -65.90
CA VAL A 512 -41.51 -32.90 -66.33
C VAL A 512 -41.18 -33.84 -65.18
N LEU A 513 -40.18 -33.51 -64.36
CA LEU A 513 -39.78 -34.34 -63.23
C LEU A 513 -40.83 -34.37 -62.11
N ARG A 514 -41.48 -33.24 -61.79
CA ARG A 514 -42.57 -33.18 -60.81
C ARG A 514 -43.79 -33.98 -61.27
N GLU A 515 -44.18 -33.81 -62.53
CA GLU A 515 -45.34 -34.51 -63.10
C GLU A 515 -45.05 -36.02 -63.24
N VAL A 516 -43.85 -36.42 -63.65
CA VAL A 516 -43.43 -37.83 -63.66
C VAL A 516 -43.44 -38.40 -62.23
N ALA A 517 -42.90 -37.68 -61.24
CA ALA A 517 -42.92 -38.12 -59.84
C ALA A 517 -44.35 -38.38 -59.35
N LEU A 518 -45.27 -37.44 -59.64
CA LEU A 518 -46.68 -37.55 -59.29
C LEU A 518 -47.37 -38.73 -59.98
N ARG A 519 -47.11 -38.92 -61.28
CA ARG A 519 -47.66 -40.03 -62.08
C ARG A 519 -47.17 -41.38 -61.57
N LEU A 520 -45.88 -41.50 -61.27
CA LEU A 520 -45.30 -42.72 -60.70
C LEU A 520 -45.88 -43.03 -59.32
N GLN A 521 -46.01 -42.04 -58.43
CA GLN A 521 -46.64 -42.22 -57.11
C GLN A 521 -48.10 -42.69 -57.22
N ARG A 522 -48.87 -42.16 -58.17
CA ARG A 522 -50.27 -42.57 -58.41
C ARG A 522 -50.40 -43.92 -59.10
N ALA A 523 -49.40 -44.31 -59.88
CA ALA A 523 -49.40 -45.58 -60.62
C ALA A 523 -49.07 -46.79 -59.72
N VAL A 524 -48.44 -46.57 -58.57
CA VAL A 524 -48.13 -47.61 -57.58
C VAL A 524 -49.08 -47.54 -56.38
N ARG A 525 -49.11 -48.58 -55.54
CA ARG A 525 -49.92 -48.61 -54.30
C ARG A 525 -49.14 -48.03 -53.12
N GLY A 526 -49.83 -47.66 -52.05
CA GLY A 526 -49.21 -47.02 -50.87
C GLY A 526 -48.17 -47.87 -50.11
N SER A 527 -48.06 -49.18 -50.37
CA SER A 527 -46.99 -50.02 -49.83
C SER A 527 -45.73 -50.04 -50.68
N ASP A 528 -45.79 -49.53 -51.91
CA ASP A 528 -44.65 -49.43 -52.81
C ASP A 528 -43.96 -48.07 -52.63
N VAL A 529 -42.69 -47.99 -52.97
CA VAL A 529 -41.87 -46.80 -52.73
C VAL A 529 -41.40 -46.25 -54.07
N VAL A 530 -41.70 -44.98 -54.34
CA VAL A 530 -41.16 -44.24 -55.49
C VAL A 530 -40.12 -43.26 -54.96
N ALA A 531 -38.95 -43.23 -55.58
CA ALA A 531 -37.86 -42.33 -55.25
C ALA A 531 -37.31 -41.66 -56.50
N ARG A 532 -36.67 -40.51 -56.32
CA ARG A 532 -35.81 -39.89 -57.33
C ARG A 532 -34.37 -40.00 -56.86
N LEU A 533 -33.53 -40.65 -57.66
CA LEU A 533 -32.14 -40.93 -57.28
C LEU A 533 -31.19 -39.80 -57.67
N GLY A 534 -31.61 -38.96 -58.63
CA GLY A 534 -30.90 -37.78 -59.11
C GLY A 534 -31.17 -37.56 -60.61
N GLY A 535 -31.08 -36.32 -61.11
CA GLY A 535 -31.29 -36.03 -62.53
C GLY A 535 -32.67 -36.49 -63.03
N ASP A 536 -32.67 -37.32 -64.07
CA ASP A 536 -33.82 -38.01 -64.67
C ASP A 536 -34.01 -39.46 -64.20
N GLU A 537 -33.27 -39.88 -63.17
CA GLU A 537 -33.32 -41.24 -62.63
C GLU A 537 -34.37 -41.36 -61.51
N PHE A 538 -35.32 -42.27 -61.69
CA PHE A 538 -36.29 -42.67 -60.69
C PHE A 538 -36.07 -44.13 -60.31
N ALA A 539 -36.51 -44.49 -59.11
CA ALA A 539 -36.51 -45.87 -58.68
C ALA A 539 -37.82 -46.23 -57.98
N ILE A 540 -38.23 -47.48 -58.16
CA ILE A 540 -39.44 -48.02 -57.55
C ILE A 540 -39.10 -49.32 -56.84
N VAL A 541 -39.58 -49.46 -55.61
CA VAL A 541 -39.63 -50.73 -54.88
C VAL A 541 -41.06 -51.25 -54.93
N LEU A 542 -41.29 -52.33 -55.66
CA LEU A 542 -42.57 -53.04 -55.65
C LEU A 542 -42.50 -54.16 -54.62
N THR A 543 -43.32 -54.04 -53.59
CA THR A 543 -43.45 -55.06 -52.54
C THR A 543 -44.23 -56.26 -53.08
N GLY A 544 -44.03 -57.47 -52.56
CA GLY A 544 -44.83 -58.65 -52.94
C GLY A 544 -44.82 -59.01 -54.43
N SER A 545 -43.69 -58.81 -55.11
CA SER A 545 -43.47 -59.15 -56.52
C SER A 545 -42.42 -60.25 -56.61
N GLU A 546 -42.86 -61.49 -56.86
CA GLU A 546 -42.02 -62.69 -56.82
C GLU A 546 -41.42 -63.03 -58.18
N ASP A 547 -42.13 -62.69 -59.25
CA ASP A 547 -41.75 -63.02 -60.62
C ASP A 547 -41.94 -61.84 -61.59
N ALA A 548 -41.48 -62.01 -62.83
CA ALA A 548 -41.65 -61.01 -63.87
C ALA A 548 -43.14 -60.78 -64.23
N GLY A 549 -44.03 -61.73 -63.96
CA GLY A 549 -45.46 -61.65 -64.25
C GLY A 549 -46.19 -60.69 -63.31
N SER A 550 -45.78 -60.62 -62.05
CA SER A 550 -46.35 -59.74 -61.02
C SER A 550 -45.88 -58.29 -61.12
N ALA A 551 -44.61 -58.06 -61.46
CA ALA A 551 -44.05 -56.70 -61.60
C ALA A 551 -44.42 -56.02 -62.93
N ARG A 552 -44.51 -56.80 -64.03
CA ARG A 552 -44.70 -56.26 -65.39
C ARG A 552 -45.96 -55.41 -65.57
N PRO A 553 -47.15 -55.78 -65.06
CA PRO A 553 -48.36 -54.95 -65.22
C PRO A 553 -48.25 -53.57 -64.57
N VAL A 554 -47.62 -53.50 -63.38
CA VAL A 554 -47.41 -52.23 -62.67
C VAL A 554 -46.44 -51.35 -63.43
N LEU A 555 -45.35 -51.93 -63.94
CA LEU A 555 -44.34 -51.20 -64.71
C LEU A 555 -44.84 -50.78 -66.09
N GLN A 556 -45.68 -51.59 -66.75
CA GLN A 556 -46.35 -51.20 -67.99
C GLN A 556 -47.30 -50.03 -67.76
N ARG A 557 -48.04 -50.03 -66.63
CA ARG A 557 -48.85 -48.88 -66.23
C ARG A 557 -47.99 -47.65 -65.99
N CYS A 558 -46.89 -47.78 -65.23
CA CYS A 558 -45.96 -46.66 -65.00
C CYS A 558 -45.42 -46.09 -66.32
N LEU A 559 -44.96 -46.95 -67.25
CA LEU A 559 -44.46 -46.52 -68.55
C LEU A 559 -45.54 -45.82 -69.38
N ALA A 560 -46.76 -46.36 -69.42
CA ALA A 560 -47.89 -45.76 -70.13
C ALA A 560 -48.29 -44.39 -69.55
N GLU A 561 -48.25 -44.22 -68.22
CA GLU A 561 -48.50 -42.92 -67.58
C GLU A 561 -47.39 -41.90 -67.91
N ILE A 562 -46.13 -42.33 -67.92
CA ILE A 562 -45.00 -41.46 -68.29
C ILE A 562 -45.13 -40.97 -69.74
N GLU A 563 -45.55 -41.84 -70.67
CA GLU A 563 -45.65 -41.51 -72.12
C GLU A 563 -46.81 -40.59 -72.52
N ARG A 564 -47.73 -40.30 -71.58
CA ARG A 564 -48.79 -39.31 -71.79
C ARG A 564 -48.19 -37.91 -71.93
N PRO A 565 -48.73 -37.03 -72.79
CA PRO A 565 -48.27 -35.65 -72.89
C PRO A 565 -48.17 -34.96 -71.53
N ILE A 566 -47.09 -34.22 -71.29
CA ILE A 566 -46.86 -33.41 -70.09
C ILE A 566 -46.95 -31.95 -70.50
N ASP A 567 -47.80 -31.19 -69.81
CA ASP A 567 -47.86 -29.74 -69.94
C ASP A 567 -46.68 -29.14 -69.17
N ILE A 568 -45.86 -28.36 -69.87
CA ILE A 568 -44.68 -27.68 -69.29
C ILE A 568 -44.91 -26.18 -69.08
N GLY A 569 -46.17 -25.74 -69.16
CA GLY A 569 -46.54 -24.33 -69.07
C GLY A 569 -46.30 -23.58 -70.39
N GLY A 570 -46.95 -22.42 -70.55
CA GLY A 570 -46.77 -21.57 -71.73
C GLY A 570 -47.37 -22.11 -73.04
N GLY A 571 -48.22 -23.14 -72.99
CA GLY A 571 -48.90 -23.74 -74.15
C GLY A 571 -48.13 -24.82 -74.89
N GLY A 572 -46.97 -25.27 -74.35
CA GLY A 572 -46.17 -26.36 -74.92
C GLY A 572 -46.46 -27.71 -74.25
N THR A 573 -46.54 -28.77 -75.04
CA THR A 573 -46.65 -30.15 -74.52
C THR A 573 -45.46 -30.98 -74.98
N VAL A 574 -44.83 -31.70 -74.05
CA VAL A 574 -43.72 -32.62 -74.35
C VAL A 574 -44.10 -34.07 -74.09
N ARG A 575 -43.39 -35.00 -74.74
CA ARG A 575 -43.54 -36.43 -74.50
C ARG A 575 -42.16 -37.02 -74.20
N VAL A 576 -42.06 -37.71 -73.07
CA VAL A 576 -40.90 -38.50 -72.66
C VAL A 576 -41.34 -39.95 -72.51
N SER A 577 -40.42 -40.88 -72.58
CA SER A 577 -40.65 -42.27 -72.18
C SER A 577 -39.64 -42.66 -71.11
N ALA A 578 -39.61 -43.93 -70.71
CA ALA A 578 -38.62 -44.41 -69.75
C ALA A 578 -38.03 -45.74 -70.18
N SER A 579 -36.74 -45.89 -69.92
CA SER A 579 -36.05 -47.19 -69.93
C SER A 579 -36.08 -47.74 -68.51
N ILE A 580 -36.70 -48.90 -68.32
CA ILE A 580 -36.92 -49.50 -67.00
C ILE A 580 -36.12 -50.80 -66.87
N GLY A 581 -35.21 -50.85 -65.90
CA GLY A 581 -34.49 -52.04 -65.49
C GLY A 581 -35.06 -52.65 -64.22
N VAL A 582 -35.26 -53.96 -64.20
CA VAL A 582 -35.89 -54.65 -63.07
C VAL A 582 -34.96 -55.74 -62.55
N ALA A 583 -34.69 -55.72 -61.24
CA ALA A 583 -34.11 -56.84 -60.51
C ALA A 583 -35.12 -57.41 -59.52
N LEU A 584 -35.36 -58.71 -59.63
CA LEU A 584 -36.18 -59.46 -58.69
C LEU A 584 -35.29 -59.98 -57.55
N ALA A 585 -35.73 -59.74 -56.33
CA ALA A 585 -35.05 -60.11 -55.10
C ALA A 585 -35.94 -61.04 -54.27
N GLN A 586 -35.44 -62.24 -53.98
CA GLN A 586 -36.08 -63.23 -53.14
C GLN A 586 -35.11 -63.70 -52.04
N GLY A 587 -35.63 -63.95 -50.85
CA GLY A 587 -34.82 -64.35 -49.69
C GLY A 587 -33.83 -63.26 -49.24
N ALA A 588 -32.85 -63.67 -48.42
CA ALA A 588 -31.83 -62.75 -47.91
C ALA A 588 -30.85 -62.38 -49.04
N CYS A 589 -30.88 -61.11 -49.47
CA CYS A 589 -30.05 -60.59 -50.55
C CYS A 589 -29.47 -59.22 -50.17
N ASP A 590 -28.27 -58.92 -50.67
CA ASP A 590 -27.61 -57.63 -50.49
C ASP A 590 -28.35 -56.54 -51.29
N THR A 591 -28.85 -55.52 -50.59
CA THR A 591 -29.52 -54.34 -51.15
C THR A 591 -28.70 -53.72 -52.30
N ALA A 592 -27.38 -53.61 -52.14
CA ALA A 592 -26.51 -53.01 -53.15
C ALA A 592 -26.39 -53.90 -54.41
N ALA A 593 -26.37 -55.23 -54.25
CA ALA A 593 -26.38 -56.16 -55.37
C ALA A 593 -27.68 -56.10 -56.18
N VAL A 594 -28.83 -55.99 -55.50
CA VAL A 594 -30.15 -55.85 -56.14
C VAL A 594 -30.25 -54.54 -56.92
N MET A 595 -29.81 -53.42 -56.33
CA MET A 595 -29.75 -52.13 -57.02
C MET A 595 -28.83 -52.15 -58.25
N ARG A 596 -27.63 -52.74 -58.15
CA ARG A 596 -26.73 -52.92 -59.31
C ARG A 596 -27.37 -53.77 -60.40
N GLY A 597 -28.13 -54.80 -60.03
CA GLY A 597 -28.87 -55.63 -60.99
C GLY A 597 -29.94 -54.84 -61.74
N ALA A 598 -30.69 -53.99 -61.04
CA ALA A 598 -31.73 -53.14 -61.64
C ALA A 598 -31.12 -52.09 -62.58
N ASP A 599 -30.03 -51.46 -62.17
CA ASP A 599 -29.29 -50.48 -62.97
C ASP A 599 -28.69 -51.11 -64.25
N ALA A 600 -28.03 -52.26 -64.13
CA ALA A 600 -27.50 -52.99 -65.29
C ALA A 600 -28.61 -53.38 -66.29
N ALA A 601 -29.78 -53.80 -65.78
CA ALA A 601 -30.94 -54.11 -66.59
C ALA A 601 -31.50 -52.85 -67.30
N MET A 602 -31.48 -51.69 -66.63
CA MET A 602 -31.93 -50.42 -67.19
C MET A 602 -31.00 -49.99 -68.35
N TYR A 603 -29.70 -50.15 -68.17
CA TYR A 603 -28.73 -49.88 -69.23
C TYR A 603 -28.92 -50.82 -70.44
N ALA A 604 -29.26 -52.08 -70.20
CA ALA A 604 -29.63 -53.02 -71.26
C ALA A 604 -30.93 -52.60 -71.99
N ALA A 605 -31.93 -52.07 -71.27
CA ALA A 605 -33.15 -51.50 -71.85
C ALA A 605 -32.82 -50.33 -72.81
N LYS A 606 -31.92 -49.42 -72.40
CA LYS A 606 -31.45 -48.30 -73.25
C LYS A 606 -30.79 -48.79 -74.52
N ARG A 607 -29.88 -49.77 -74.43
CA ARG A 607 -29.16 -50.33 -75.60
C ARG A 607 -30.05 -51.10 -76.56
N ALA A 608 -31.12 -51.72 -76.07
CA ALA A 608 -32.06 -52.50 -76.88
C ALA A 608 -33.04 -51.63 -77.68
N GLY A 609 -32.98 -50.30 -77.56
CA GLY A 609 -33.81 -49.36 -78.33
C GLY A 609 -34.77 -48.51 -77.49
N LYS A 610 -34.51 -48.35 -76.19
CA LYS A 610 -35.24 -47.45 -75.27
C LYS A 610 -36.73 -47.79 -75.11
N ALA A 611 -37.45 -47.00 -74.29
CA ALA A 611 -38.91 -47.07 -74.09
C ALA A 611 -39.43 -48.49 -73.77
N ARG A 612 -38.77 -49.19 -72.84
CA ARG A 612 -39.08 -50.60 -72.55
C ARG A 612 -38.68 -51.03 -71.15
N ILE A 613 -39.23 -52.18 -70.76
CA ILE A 613 -38.90 -52.87 -69.52
C ILE A 613 -37.95 -54.02 -69.83
N HIS A 614 -36.83 -54.08 -69.12
CA HIS A 614 -35.86 -55.16 -69.20
C HIS A 614 -35.68 -55.80 -67.83
N PHE A 615 -35.83 -57.12 -67.76
CA PHE A 615 -35.62 -57.89 -66.55
C PHE A 615 -34.20 -58.42 -66.54
N GLY A 616 -33.42 -58.06 -65.52
CA GLY A 616 -32.11 -58.64 -65.28
C GLY A 616 -32.20 -60.07 -64.75
N PRO A 617 -31.06 -60.78 -64.64
CA PRO A 617 -31.03 -62.07 -63.96
C PRO A 617 -31.53 -61.91 -62.52
N ALA A 618 -32.30 -62.90 -62.03
CA ALA A 618 -32.71 -62.93 -60.64
C ALA A 618 -31.47 -62.93 -59.74
N VAL A 619 -31.45 -62.08 -58.71
CA VAL A 619 -30.33 -62.01 -57.78
C VAL A 619 -30.48 -63.17 -56.79
N PRO A 620 -29.59 -64.18 -56.79
CA PRO A 620 -29.74 -65.33 -55.91
C PRO A 620 -29.61 -64.90 -54.45
N GLY A 621 -30.43 -65.49 -53.57
CA GLY A 621 -30.28 -65.33 -52.13
C GLY A 621 -28.92 -65.87 -51.65
N ALA A 622 -28.36 -65.27 -50.61
CA ALA A 622 -27.07 -65.65 -50.04
C ALA A 622 -27.17 -66.98 -49.25
N MET A 623 -27.45 -68.10 -49.92
CA MET A 623 -27.19 -69.45 -49.41
C MET A 623 -26.93 -70.38 -50.60
N GLY A 624 -25.65 -70.62 -50.90
CA GLY A 624 -25.31 -71.65 -51.88
C GLY A 624 -23.95 -71.52 -52.57
N THR A 625 -22.85 -71.23 -51.86
CA THR A 625 -21.49 -71.56 -52.34
C THR A 625 -20.49 -71.43 -51.19
N LEU A 626 -19.92 -72.57 -50.78
CA LEU A 626 -18.56 -72.80 -50.27
C LEU A 626 -18.56 -74.03 -49.33
N GLY A 627 -18.94 -75.18 -49.90
CA GLY A 627 -18.35 -76.46 -49.48
C GLY A 627 -17.13 -76.72 -50.37
N GLN A 628 -16.04 -77.18 -49.76
CA GLN A 628 -14.76 -77.62 -50.34
C GLN A 628 -13.72 -76.53 -50.64
N SER A 629 -12.78 -76.31 -49.70
CA SER A 629 -11.36 -76.67 -49.86
C SER A 629 -10.49 -76.19 -48.68
N ALA A 630 -9.66 -77.11 -48.16
CA ALA A 630 -8.42 -76.95 -47.35
C ALA A 630 -8.53 -76.20 -45.99
N ALA A 631 -8.46 -76.82 -44.80
CA ALA A 631 -7.49 -77.80 -44.29
C ALA A 631 -6.02 -77.42 -44.55
N ALA A 632 -5.42 -76.61 -43.67
CA ALA A 632 -4.05 -76.80 -43.13
C ALA A 632 -3.61 -75.61 -42.25
N LEU A 633 -2.79 -75.93 -41.24
CA LEU A 633 -1.90 -75.07 -40.46
C LEU A 633 -2.45 -74.36 -39.21
N LEU A 634 -2.51 -75.13 -38.13
CA LEU A 634 -2.02 -74.71 -36.82
C LEU A 634 -0.53 -75.05 -36.71
N PRO A 635 0.25 -74.30 -35.90
CA PRO A 635 1.24 -74.98 -35.04
C PRO A 635 1.11 -74.64 -33.56
N ARG A 636 1.50 -75.66 -32.78
CA ARG A 636 1.58 -75.81 -31.33
C ARG A 636 2.76 -75.05 -30.69
N ALA A 637 2.49 -74.61 -29.47
CA ALA A 637 3.24 -74.80 -28.21
C ALA A 637 4.73 -74.40 -28.05
N ALA A 638 4.93 -73.57 -27.01
CA ALA A 638 5.86 -73.70 -25.88
C ALA A 638 7.38 -73.70 -26.13
N ALA A 639 8.11 -72.80 -25.44
CA ALA A 639 8.89 -73.12 -24.22
C ALA A 639 9.95 -72.05 -23.88
N ARG A 640 10.09 -71.79 -22.57
CA ARG A 640 11.26 -71.29 -21.81
C ARG A 640 11.67 -69.81 -22.05
N SER A 641 12.11 -69.04 -21.06
CA SER A 641 12.77 -69.35 -19.78
C SER A 641 12.59 -68.23 -18.74
N ASP A 642 12.68 -68.63 -17.48
CA ASP A 642 13.19 -67.93 -16.29
C ASP A 642 13.85 -66.55 -16.50
N ASP A 643 13.58 -65.57 -15.62
CA ASP A 643 14.34 -65.45 -14.37
C ASP A 643 13.74 -64.39 -13.41
N ALA A 644 14.11 -64.56 -12.15
CA ALA A 644 13.63 -63.98 -10.92
C ALA A 644 13.93 -62.47 -10.71
N ARG A 645 13.14 -61.82 -9.85
CA ARG A 645 13.51 -61.52 -8.44
C ARG A 645 12.54 -60.55 -7.77
N ARG A 646 12.14 -60.93 -6.55
CA ARG A 646 11.65 -60.06 -5.47
C ARG A 646 12.73 -59.02 -5.10
N VAL A 647 12.30 -57.87 -4.59
CA VAL A 647 12.52 -57.36 -3.21
C VAL A 647 12.34 -55.85 -3.22
N ALA A 648 11.22 -55.37 -2.66
CA ALA A 648 11.12 -54.41 -1.55
C ALA A 648 9.63 -54.16 -1.28
#